data_AF-A0A9W9BW28-F1
#
_entry.id   AF-A0A9W9BW28-F1
#
_cell.length_a   1.000
_cell.length_b   1.000
_cell.length_c   1.000
_cell.angle_alpha   90.00
_cell.angle_beta   90.00
_cell.angle_gamma   90.00
#
_symmetry.space_group_name_H-M   'P 1'
#
loop_
_entity.id
_entity.type
_entity.pdbx_description
1 polymer ?
#
loop_
_entity_poly.entity_id
_entity_poly.type
_entity_poly.pdbx_seq_one_letter_code
_entity_poly.pdbx_strand_id
1 'polypeptide(L)'
;MRAEECEIDTMFNKSAVIMFGPRFGTYTLWQKGPAHRFDIVGFPHAKLVLEAQATLLCFLQCAVEQLLAGGDDLTASGSSRWNGIMDGGLKMTGDAAAWSKFVQTPFTGPPHFDVDALVTLVRSRVTATGDHLGLLQTEAPYFRRYLRKLYQMQTVETVREKSIATTVLTWELIEDVNIHWLWRCVMLEFEHLQALYHRFRDSITPGEVLPKKIDQALGAIELVLVNAIHERSQQLQAIIIQRPGFRCNYVHHDTTMDAKGIYTTTYRVKEFAADANESNAVIYREQRLWWILLQLQSEPDSHTRFRYAMLLDILDDHLANSTSKERARLDEILYEKLSDYASLLELLWSVRLHCPRNTIRSTAECKGTEDRIFWRVAKTATNAQNPDITGTVKALQAFRNTNAPAGPRNPEWLQQFDRTHEALQHFWRELACAQQGAYKKNGFSEANIESSMESLQTWSNPEYTARFMQKREQVEAGMHKAKIMENDDVFLPLPNASSSSCELGTTRQVKIKVKTRGLPHAEASEEVAIQEEASAVPIKSIHLSKSSYTTLRYMFPNTIEERQKSVNWAVFVNSMNDAGFTAQNGGGSIVRFENRNGEGSINFHRPHPDPTIDSIMLQAIGWRMNKWFGWVRETFVLARK
;
A
#
# COMPACT_ATOMS: atom_id res chain seq x y z
N MET A 1 -33.18 -36.68 7.74
CA MET A 1 -32.21 -37.44 6.92
C MET A 1 -30.96 -37.60 7.74
N ARG A 2 -30.56 -38.84 8.04
CA ARG A 2 -29.34 -39.13 8.80
C ARG A 2 -28.15 -38.61 7.99
N ALA A 3 -27.24 -37.91 8.66
CA ALA A 3 -25.92 -37.66 8.13
C ALA A 3 -25.24 -39.04 8.00
N GLU A 4 -25.10 -39.53 6.78
CA GLU A 4 -24.10 -40.55 6.50
C GLU A 4 -22.75 -39.91 6.80
N GLU A 5 -22.04 -40.49 7.77
CA GLU A 5 -20.63 -40.23 7.98
C GLU A 5 -19.93 -40.52 6.65
N CYS A 6 -19.52 -39.46 5.95
CA CYS A 6 -18.63 -39.56 4.81
C CYS A 6 -17.25 -39.97 5.36
N GLU A 7 -17.08 -41.26 5.64
CA GLU A 7 -15.77 -41.88 5.81
C GLU A 7 -15.01 -41.61 4.50
N ILE A 8 -14.10 -40.64 4.52
CA ILE A 8 -13.16 -40.45 3.42
C ILE A 8 -12.18 -41.61 3.51
N ASP A 9 -12.56 -42.74 2.92
CA ASP A 9 -11.70 -43.90 2.77
C ASP A 9 -10.52 -43.49 1.87
N THR A 10 -9.45 -43.01 2.51
CA THR A 10 -8.21 -42.61 1.83
C THR A 10 -7.35 -43.85 1.58
N MET A 11 -7.89 -44.80 0.82
CA MET A 11 -7.10 -45.90 0.31
C MET A 11 -5.92 -45.33 -0.50
N PHE A 12 -4.71 -45.62 -0.03
CA PHE A 12 -3.48 -45.20 -0.71
C PHE A 12 -3.49 -45.69 -2.15
N ASN A 13 -3.33 -44.76 -3.11
CA ASN A 13 -3.26 -45.07 -4.53
C ASN A 13 -1.95 -44.52 -5.10
N LYS A 14 -1.15 -45.37 -5.75
CA LYS A 14 0.13 -45.01 -6.39
C LYS A 14 -0.05 -44.16 -7.67
N SER A 15 -1.30 -44.00 -8.12
CA SER A 15 -1.67 -43.21 -9.28
C SER A 15 -1.91 -41.75 -8.92
N ALA A 16 -1.77 -40.91 -9.92
CA ALA A 16 -2.07 -39.49 -9.91
C ALA A 16 -2.98 -39.17 -11.10
N VAL A 17 -3.48 -37.95 -11.13
CA VAL A 17 -4.35 -37.43 -12.19
C VAL A 17 -3.72 -36.16 -12.76
N ILE A 18 -3.77 -36.01 -14.07
CA ILE A 18 -3.30 -34.80 -14.78
C ILE A 18 -4.32 -33.68 -14.57
N MET A 19 -3.86 -32.50 -14.16
CA MET A 19 -4.73 -31.37 -13.76
C MET A 19 -4.66 -30.17 -14.72
N PHE A 20 -4.23 -30.37 -15.97
CA PHE A 20 -4.12 -29.28 -16.94
C PHE A 20 -4.36 -29.75 -18.39
N GLY A 21 -4.66 -28.79 -19.25
CA GLY A 21 -4.75 -28.97 -20.70
C GLY A 21 -5.80 -29.98 -21.16
N PRO A 22 -5.69 -30.48 -22.41
CA PRO A 22 -6.64 -31.44 -22.98
C PRO A 22 -6.65 -32.80 -22.27
N ARG A 23 -5.66 -33.06 -21.40
CA ARG A 23 -5.50 -34.32 -20.64
C ARG A 23 -6.03 -34.20 -19.21
N PHE A 24 -6.67 -33.09 -18.85
CA PHE A 24 -7.28 -32.90 -17.54
C PHE A 24 -8.17 -34.10 -17.16
N GLY A 25 -7.99 -34.63 -15.95
CA GLY A 25 -8.75 -35.78 -15.44
C GLY A 25 -8.20 -37.16 -15.85
N THR A 26 -7.16 -37.23 -16.68
CA THR A 26 -6.58 -38.51 -17.09
C THR A 26 -5.63 -39.10 -16.04
N TYR A 27 -5.66 -40.42 -15.89
CA TYR A 27 -4.79 -41.16 -14.96
C TYR A 27 -3.32 -41.18 -15.43
N THR A 28 -2.41 -41.17 -14.45
CA THR A 28 -0.97 -41.35 -14.63
C THR A 28 -0.34 -41.95 -13.38
N LEU A 29 0.90 -42.39 -13.44
CA LEU A 29 1.66 -42.77 -12.25
C LEU A 29 2.13 -41.52 -11.50
N TRP A 30 2.18 -41.58 -10.17
CA TRP A 30 2.75 -40.51 -9.37
C TRP A 30 4.25 -40.35 -9.68
N GLN A 31 4.69 -39.12 -9.91
CA GLN A 31 6.08 -38.76 -10.14
C GLN A 31 6.40 -37.47 -9.40
N LYS A 32 7.51 -37.45 -8.67
CA LYS A 32 7.93 -36.33 -7.81
C LYS A 32 7.97 -34.99 -8.55
N GLY A 33 8.61 -34.93 -9.71
CA GLY A 33 8.78 -33.69 -10.48
C GLY A 33 7.45 -33.05 -10.90
N PRO A 34 6.63 -33.75 -11.72
CA PRO A 34 5.30 -33.26 -12.11
C PRO A 34 4.40 -32.94 -10.90
N ALA A 35 4.46 -33.73 -9.82
CA ALA A 35 3.66 -33.48 -8.62
C ALA A 35 4.06 -32.17 -7.92
N HIS A 36 5.37 -31.87 -7.81
CA HIS A 36 5.86 -30.63 -7.20
C HIS A 36 5.58 -29.39 -8.08
N ARG A 37 5.42 -29.56 -9.40
CA ARG A 37 5.02 -28.50 -10.33
C ARG A 37 3.51 -28.29 -10.45
N PHE A 38 2.72 -29.10 -9.75
CA PHE A 38 1.26 -29.15 -9.83
C PHE A 38 0.69 -29.60 -11.19
N ASP A 39 1.51 -30.25 -12.02
CA ASP A 39 1.07 -30.88 -13.27
C ASP A 39 0.13 -32.07 -13.00
N ILE A 40 0.39 -32.78 -11.90
CA ILE A 40 -0.38 -33.94 -11.45
C ILE A 40 -0.72 -33.82 -9.97
N VAL A 41 -1.86 -34.38 -9.58
CA VAL A 41 -2.30 -34.47 -8.18
C VAL A 41 -2.56 -35.92 -7.82
N GLY A 42 -2.20 -36.33 -6.59
CA GLY A 42 -2.44 -37.68 -6.12
C GLY A 42 -3.93 -38.06 -6.20
N PHE A 43 -4.23 -39.30 -6.56
CA PHE A 43 -5.60 -39.71 -6.90
C PHE A 43 -6.67 -39.35 -5.85
N PRO A 44 -6.47 -39.54 -4.52
CA PRO A 44 -7.48 -39.15 -3.54
C PRO A 44 -7.80 -37.65 -3.55
N HIS A 45 -6.78 -36.80 -3.73
CA HIS A 45 -6.98 -35.35 -3.82
C HIS A 45 -7.65 -34.97 -5.15
N ALA A 46 -7.26 -35.61 -6.25
CA ALA A 46 -7.88 -35.36 -7.54
C ALA A 46 -9.37 -35.76 -7.54
N LYS A 47 -9.72 -36.87 -6.90
CA LYS A 47 -11.11 -37.28 -6.69
C LYS A 47 -11.91 -36.19 -5.98
N LEU A 48 -11.40 -35.70 -4.83
CA LEU A 48 -12.05 -34.61 -4.09
C LEU A 48 -12.21 -33.33 -4.93
N VAL A 49 -11.20 -32.96 -5.71
CA VAL A 49 -11.28 -31.80 -6.61
C VAL A 49 -12.35 -32.00 -7.68
N LEU A 50 -12.37 -33.17 -8.34
CA LEU A 50 -13.35 -33.46 -9.40
C LEU A 50 -14.77 -33.57 -8.85
N GLU A 51 -14.97 -34.15 -7.66
CA GLU A 51 -16.27 -34.21 -6.98
C GLU A 51 -16.76 -32.81 -6.59
N ALA A 52 -15.88 -31.97 -6.06
CA ALA A 52 -16.20 -30.59 -5.74
C ALA A 52 -16.56 -29.78 -7.01
N GLN A 53 -15.80 -29.95 -8.09
CA GLN A 53 -16.08 -29.33 -9.39
C GLN A 53 -17.42 -29.78 -9.97
N ALA A 54 -17.70 -31.09 -9.95
CA ALA A 54 -18.98 -31.63 -10.42
C ALA A 54 -20.15 -31.08 -9.60
N THR A 55 -20.02 -31.06 -8.27
CA THR A 55 -21.04 -30.50 -7.36
C THR A 55 -21.29 -29.03 -7.65
N LEU A 56 -20.24 -28.23 -7.80
CA LEU A 56 -20.34 -26.80 -8.11
C LEU A 56 -20.97 -26.56 -9.48
N LEU A 57 -20.60 -27.36 -10.50
CA LEU A 57 -21.14 -27.25 -11.84
C LEU A 57 -22.64 -27.61 -11.87
N CYS A 58 -23.05 -28.67 -11.18
CA CYS A 58 -24.46 -29.03 -11.04
C CYS A 58 -25.25 -27.90 -10.34
N PHE A 59 -24.71 -27.34 -9.25
CA PHE A 59 -25.34 -26.21 -8.57
C PHE A 59 -25.49 -24.99 -9.50
N LEU A 60 -24.43 -24.64 -10.23
CA LEU A 60 -24.43 -23.54 -11.19
C LEU A 60 -25.44 -23.75 -12.31
N GLN A 61 -25.52 -24.96 -12.86
CA GLN A 61 -26.49 -25.33 -13.86
C GLN A 61 -27.92 -25.15 -13.32
N CYS A 62 -28.23 -25.69 -12.13
CA CYS A 62 -29.53 -25.51 -11.49
C CYS A 62 -29.89 -24.03 -11.27
N ALA A 63 -28.92 -23.21 -10.86
CA ALA A 63 -29.12 -21.78 -10.67
C ALA A 63 -29.44 -21.07 -12.00
N VAL A 64 -28.69 -21.38 -13.07
CA VAL A 64 -28.94 -20.83 -14.41
C VAL A 64 -30.29 -21.28 -14.96
N GLU A 65 -30.64 -22.56 -14.83
CA GLU A 65 -31.94 -23.09 -15.24
C GLU A 65 -33.10 -22.37 -14.54
N GLN A 66 -33.01 -22.15 -13.22
CA GLN A 66 -34.01 -21.39 -12.47
C GLN A 66 -34.08 -19.92 -12.89
N LEU A 67 -32.95 -19.27 -13.15
CA LEU A 67 -32.91 -17.88 -13.63
C LEU A 67 -33.54 -17.75 -15.03
N LEU A 68 -33.38 -18.76 -15.89
CA LEU A 68 -33.93 -18.77 -17.24
C LEU A 68 -35.39 -19.25 -17.30
N ALA A 69 -35.86 -20.03 -16.32
CA ALA A 69 -37.22 -20.59 -16.28
C ALA A 69 -38.35 -19.55 -16.18
N GLY A 70 -38.04 -18.26 -15.98
CA GLY A 70 -39.00 -17.16 -15.93
C GLY A 70 -39.03 -16.24 -17.16
N GLY A 71 -38.30 -16.57 -18.24
CA GLY A 71 -38.12 -15.68 -19.40
C GLY A 71 -38.74 -16.18 -20.69
N ASP A 72 -40.06 -16.13 -20.81
CA ASP A 72 -40.72 -16.00 -22.12
C ASP A 72 -40.74 -14.50 -22.48
N ASP A 73 -39.65 -14.01 -23.06
CA ASP A 73 -39.67 -12.95 -24.09
C ASP A 73 -38.24 -12.46 -24.41
N LEU A 74 -37.91 -12.48 -25.70
CA LEU A 74 -36.71 -11.90 -26.31
C LEU A 74 -36.66 -10.35 -26.23
N THR A 75 -37.36 -9.73 -25.28
CA THR A 75 -37.42 -8.29 -25.07
C THR A 75 -37.13 -7.89 -23.61
N ALA A 76 -36.28 -8.64 -22.91
CA ALA A 76 -35.86 -8.25 -21.55
C ALA A 76 -34.97 -7.00 -21.59
N SER A 77 -35.56 -5.82 -21.37
CA SER A 77 -34.90 -4.53 -21.16
C SER A 77 -34.11 -4.44 -19.83
N GLY A 78 -33.67 -5.58 -19.28
CA GLY A 78 -33.00 -5.67 -17.98
C GLY A 78 -31.48 -5.44 -18.03
N SER A 79 -30.85 -5.50 -19.22
CA SER A 79 -29.39 -5.44 -19.31
C SER A 79 -28.82 -4.05 -19.01
N SER A 80 -29.54 -2.96 -19.23
CA SER A 80 -28.99 -1.62 -19.00
C SER A 80 -28.76 -1.32 -17.51
N ARG A 81 -29.68 -1.74 -16.63
CA ARG A 81 -29.53 -1.61 -15.18
C ARG A 81 -28.49 -2.57 -14.63
N TRP A 82 -28.45 -3.81 -15.13
CA TRP A 82 -27.45 -4.80 -14.74
C TRP A 82 -26.05 -4.38 -15.21
N ASN A 83 -25.90 -3.96 -16.48
CA ASN A 83 -24.66 -3.42 -17.03
C ASN A 83 -24.24 -2.15 -16.28
N GLY A 84 -25.17 -1.26 -15.90
CA GLY A 84 -24.86 -0.11 -15.04
C GLY A 84 -24.37 -0.48 -13.63
N ILE A 85 -24.84 -1.60 -13.07
CA ILE A 85 -24.36 -2.15 -11.78
C ILE A 85 -22.99 -2.83 -11.97
N MET A 86 -22.81 -3.57 -13.08
CA MET A 86 -21.57 -4.28 -13.42
C MET A 86 -20.43 -3.33 -13.83
N ASP A 87 -20.72 -2.27 -14.57
CA ASP A 87 -19.79 -1.21 -14.98
C ASP A 87 -19.26 -0.42 -13.77
N GLY A 88 -20.02 -0.40 -12.67
CA GLY A 88 -19.57 0.14 -11.38
C GLY A 88 -18.65 -0.80 -10.59
N GLY A 89 -18.41 -2.02 -11.11
CA GLY A 89 -18.05 -3.19 -10.32
C GLY A 89 -19.22 -3.57 -9.40
N LEU A 90 -19.43 -4.85 -9.12
CA LEU A 90 -20.31 -5.26 -8.03
C LEU A 90 -19.75 -4.67 -6.72
N LYS A 91 -20.14 -3.43 -6.40
CA LYS A 91 -19.76 -2.76 -5.17
C LYS A 91 -20.48 -3.49 -4.07
N MET A 92 -19.74 -3.97 -3.08
CA MET A 92 -20.34 -4.17 -1.76
C MET A 92 -20.99 -2.84 -1.39
N THR A 93 -22.32 -2.78 -1.43
CA THR A 93 -23.08 -1.60 -1.01
C THR A 93 -22.92 -1.49 0.50
N GLY A 94 -22.07 -0.58 0.98
CA GLY A 94 -21.92 -0.32 2.41
C GLY A 94 -20.60 0.34 2.81
N ASP A 95 -20.48 0.59 4.12
CA ASP A 95 -19.28 1.14 4.76
C ASP A 95 -18.13 0.13 4.91
N ALA A 96 -18.32 -1.12 4.51
CA ALA A 96 -17.32 -2.18 4.61
C ALA A 96 -16.19 -1.97 3.59
N ALA A 97 -14.94 -2.10 4.04
CA ALA A 97 -13.83 -2.37 3.13
C ALA A 97 -13.95 -3.81 2.60
N ALA A 98 -13.45 -4.06 1.39
CA ALA A 98 -13.18 -5.43 0.95
C ALA A 98 -11.68 -5.67 1.11
N TRP A 99 -11.28 -6.42 2.13
CA TRP A 99 -9.90 -6.67 2.53
C TRP A 99 -9.09 -7.40 1.48
N SER A 100 -9.75 -8.08 0.56
CA SER A 100 -9.06 -8.86 -0.45
C SER A 100 -9.89 -9.02 -1.72
N LYS A 101 -9.27 -8.74 -2.86
CA LYS A 101 -9.71 -9.28 -4.17
C LYS A 101 -9.18 -10.70 -4.41
N PHE A 102 -8.19 -11.11 -3.61
CA PHE A 102 -7.52 -12.38 -3.71
C PHE A 102 -8.37 -13.55 -3.16
N VAL A 103 -9.32 -13.29 -2.26
CA VAL A 103 -10.35 -14.28 -1.90
C VAL A 103 -11.23 -14.47 -3.12
N GLN A 104 -11.22 -15.68 -3.67
CA GLN A 104 -12.04 -16.08 -4.81
C GLN A 104 -13.45 -15.54 -4.63
N THR A 105 -13.84 -14.56 -5.46
CA THR A 105 -15.25 -14.24 -5.57
C THR A 105 -15.92 -15.49 -6.13
N PRO A 106 -17.02 -15.96 -5.51
CA PRO A 106 -17.78 -17.08 -6.06
C PRO A 106 -17.99 -16.84 -7.56
N PHE A 107 -17.71 -17.86 -8.37
CA PHE A 107 -17.92 -17.83 -9.83
C PHE A 107 -16.89 -17.05 -10.66
N THR A 108 -15.73 -16.69 -10.11
CA THR A 108 -14.59 -16.24 -10.95
C THR A 108 -13.87 -17.38 -11.63
N GLY A 109 -13.36 -17.12 -12.84
CA GLY A 109 -12.47 -18.05 -13.53
C GLY A 109 -11.18 -18.29 -12.74
N PRO A 110 -10.42 -19.36 -13.06
CA PRO A 110 -9.12 -19.61 -12.44
C PRO A 110 -8.22 -18.37 -12.53
N PRO A 111 -7.48 -18.03 -11.45
CA PRO A 111 -6.62 -16.86 -11.46
C PRO A 111 -5.58 -16.98 -12.57
N HIS A 112 -5.44 -15.91 -13.35
CA HIS A 112 -4.41 -15.80 -14.37
C HIS A 112 -3.17 -15.12 -13.78
N PHE A 113 -1.99 -15.66 -14.05
CA PHE A 113 -0.75 -15.03 -13.63
C PHE A 113 -0.41 -13.88 -14.57
N ASP A 114 -0.76 -12.66 -14.16
CA ASP A 114 -0.45 -11.43 -14.89
C ASP A 114 0.70 -10.68 -14.20
N VAL A 115 1.91 -10.84 -14.74
CA VAL A 115 3.11 -10.20 -14.18
C VAL A 115 3.04 -8.67 -14.27
N ASP A 116 2.37 -8.11 -15.27
CA ASP A 116 2.26 -6.67 -15.49
C ASP A 116 1.32 -6.04 -14.45
N ALA A 117 0.21 -6.72 -14.16
CA ALA A 117 -0.69 -6.34 -13.07
C ALA A 117 0.01 -6.39 -11.70
N LEU A 118 0.81 -7.44 -11.45
CA LEU A 118 1.56 -7.58 -10.19
C LEU A 118 2.63 -6.49 -10.03
N VAL A 119 3.39 -6.17 -11.08
CA VAL A 119 4.34 -5.04 -11.07
C VAL A 119 3.61 -3.72 -10.80
N THR A 120 2.44 -3.51 -11.43
CA THR A 120 1.63 -2.32 -11.21
C THR A 120 1.15 -2.21 -9.76
N LEU A 121 0.71 -3.32 -9.16
CA LEU A 121 0.32 -3.39 -7.75
C LEU A 121 1.50 -3.02 -6.84
N VAL A 122 2.66 -3.64 -7.03
CA VAL A 122 3.86 -3.37 -6.22
C VAL A 122 4.33 -1.92 -6.36
N ARG A 123 4.41 -1.41 -7.60
CA ARG A 123 4.79 -0.01 -7.88
C ARG A 123 3.85 0.97 -7.19
N SER A 124 2.55 0.65 -7.13
CA SER A 124 1.57 1.47 -6.42
C SER A 124 1.83 1.52 -4.91
N ARG A 125 2.30 0.42 -4.30
CA ARG A 125 2.71 0.38 -2.87
C ARG A 125 4.01 1.14 -2.63
N VAL A 126 5.01 1.02 -3.51
CA VAL A 126 6.24 1.83 -3.44
C VAL A 126 5.93 3.31 -3.50
N THR A 127 5.06 3.70 -4.44
CA THR A 127 4.63 5.09 -4.61
C THR A 127 3.90 5.61 -3.37
N ALA A 128 2.95 4.84 -2.83
CA ALA A 128 2.19 5.24 -1.66
C ALA A 128 3.08 5.40 -0.40
N THR A 129 3.99 4.46 -0.15
CA THR A 129 4.92 4.53 0.99
C THR A 129 5.98 5.62 0.81
N GLY A 130 6.46 5.85 -0.42
CA GLY A 130 7.39 6.93 -0.74
C GLY A 130 6.75 8.31 -0.58
N ASP A 131 5.51 8.50 -1.02
CA ASP A 131 4.75 9.73 -0.80
C ASP A 131 4.52 9.99 0.68
N HIS A 132 4.19 8.96 1.47
CA HIS A 132 4.05 9.07 2.91
C HIS A 132 5.36 9.55 3.57
N LEU A 133 6.50 8.91 3.27
CA LEU A 133 7.81 9.33 3.78
C LEU A 133 8.19 10.75 3.34
N GLY A 134 7.88 11.12 2.08
CA GLY A 134 8.12 12.47 1.58
C GLY A 134 7.34 13.52 2.34
N LEU A 135 6.06 13.28 2.62
CA LEU A 135 5.20 14.16 3.42
C LEU A 135 5.68 14.26 4.87
N LEU A 136 6.09 13.15 5.49
CA LEU A 136 6.65 13.19 6.85
C LEU A 136 7.94 14.01 6.94
N GLN A 137 8.73 14.05 5.86
CA GLN A 137 9.99 14.81 5.77
C GLN A 137 9.81 16.29 5.48
N THR A 138 8.79 16.66 4.71
CA THR A 138 8.67 18.00 4.14
C THR A 138 7.55 18.83 4.73
N GLU A 139 6.52 18.19 5.28
CA GLU A 139 5.30 18.87 5.72
C GLU A 139 5.10 18.70 7.24
N ALA A 140 5.57 19.69 8.02
CA ALA A 140 5.48 19.66 9.48
C ALA A 140 4.05 19.41 10.04
N PRO A 141 2.95 19.93 9.45
CA PRO A 141 1.58 19.62 9.88
C PRO A 141 1.23 18.15 9.71
N TYR A 142 1.66 17.53 8.61
CA TYR A 142 1.43 16.11 8.34
C TYR A 142 2.20 15.25 9.35
N PHE A 143 3.47 15.57 9.60
CA PHE A 143 4.29 14.89 10.59
C PHE A 143 3.67 14.97 12.01
N ARG A 144 3.20 16.16 12.43
CA ARG A 144 2.51 16.33 13.72
C ARG A 144 1.20 15.55 13.81
N ARG A 145 0.41 15.52 12.73
CA ARG A 145 -0.82 14.71 12.65
C ARG A 145 -0.50 13.23 12.83
N TYR A 146 0.53 12.73 12.15
CA TYR A 146 0.94 11.34 12.23
C TYR A 146 1.42 10.98 13.65
N LEU A 147 2.29 11.80 14.25
CA LEU A 147 2.72 11.65 15.64
C LEU A 147 1.53 11.61 16.61
N ARG A 148 0.48 12.40 16.39
CA ARG A 148 -0.76 12.37 17.20
C ARG A 148 -1.39 10.98 17.29
N LYS A 149 -1.37 10.23 16.19
CA LYS A 149 -1.89 8.86 16.16
C LYS A 149 -0.96 7.87 16.85
N LEU A 150 0.35 8.08 16.73
CA LEU A 150 1.35 7.25 17.40
C LEU A 150 1.35 7.50 18.92
N TYR A 151 1.03 8.72 19.38
CA TYR A 151 0.84 8.99 20.81
C TYR A 151 -0.26 8.17 21.45
N GLN A 152 -1.21 7.64 20.67
CA GLN A 152 -2.25 6.74 21.15
C GLN A 152 -1.74 5.32 21.39
N MET A 153 -0.42 5.07 21.36
CA MET A 153 0.14 3.78 21.78
C MET A 153 0.10 3.64 23.31
N GLN A 154 -0.28 2.47 23.80
CA GLN A 154 -0.44 2.19 25.24
C GLN A 154 0.83 2.51 26.03
N THR A 155 1.99 2.04 25.57
CA THR A 155 3.27 2.32 26.25
C THR A 155 3.57 3.82 26.26
N VAL A 156 3.29 4.53 25.17
CA VAL A 156 3.55 5.98 25.05
C VAL A 156 2.68 6.80 26.01
N GLU A 157 1.42 6.43 26.21
CA GLU A 157 0.51 7.14 27.14
C GLU A 157 0.79 6.82 28.61
N THR A 158 1.21 5.59 28.91
CA THR A 158 1.35 5.11 30.29
C THR A 158 2.73 5.34 30.90
N VAL A 159 3.78 5.40 30.08
CA VAL A 159 5.15 5.53 30.59
C VAL A 159 5.41 6.94 31.14
N ARG A 160 5.92 7.00 32.38
CA ARG A 160 6.24 8.28 33.03
C ARG A 160 7.46 8.96 32.39
N GLU A 161 8.42 8.17 31.91
CA GLU A 161 9.65 8.67 31.32
C GLU A 161 9.44 9.08 29.85
N LYS A 162 9.52 10.38 29.58
CA LYS A 162 9.31 10.93 28.23
C LYS A 162 10.34 10.44 27.19
N SER A 163 11.53 10.05 27.64
CA SER A 163 12.58 9.45 26.82
C SER A 163 12.10 8.13 26.20
N ILE A 164 11.60 7.20 27.01
CA ILE A 164 11.08 5.89 26.57
C ILE A 164 9.93 6.07 25.58
N ALA A 165 8.97 6.95 25.90
CA ALA A 165 7.89 7.29 24.98
C ALA A 165 8.42 7.76 23.61
N THR A 166 9.45 8.61 23.62
CA THR A 166 10.03 9.13 22.37
C THR A 166 10.84 8.07 21.62
N THR A 167 11.49 7.17 22.33
CA THR A 167 12.18 6.00 21.74
C THR A 167 11.19 5.10 21.00
N VAL A 168 10.05 4.77 21.60
CA VAL A 168 8.99 3.97 20.95
C VAL A 168 8.50 4.65 19.67
N LEU A 169 8.20 5.95 19.73
CA LEU A 169 7.76 6.72 18.56
C LEU A 169 8.82 6.75 17.44
N THR A 170 10.10 6.82 17.82
CA THR A 170 11.22 6.81 16.87
C THR A 170 11.30 5.46 16.15
N TRP A 171 11.08 4.36 16.85
CA TRP A 171 11.04 3.02 16.25
C TRP A 171 9.87 2.85 15.27
N GLU A 172 8.69 3.39 15.58
CA GLU A 172 7.56 3.36 14.63
C GLU A 172 7.87 4.15 13.35
N LEU A 173 8.56 5.30 13.46
CA LEU A 173 9.01 6.05 12.29
C LEU A 173 10.08 5.30 11.48
N ILE A 174 10.95 4.54 12.16
CA ILE A 174 11.89 3.64 11.49
C ILE A 174 11.16 2.51 10.76
N GLU A 175 10.06 2.00 11.32
CA GLU A 175 9.24 1.00 10.64
C GLU A 175 8.61 1.53 9.35
N ASP A 176 8.26 2.83 9.29
CA ASP A 176 7.79 3.47 8.05
C ASP A 176 8.90 3.60 6.99
N VAL A 177 10.16 3.70 7.41
CA VAL A 177 11.32 3.59 6.52
C VAL A 177 11.50 2.15 6.03
N ASN A 178 11.44 1.18 6.95
CA ASN A 178 11.63 -0.23 6.65
C ASN A 178 10.56 -0.77 5.68
N ILE A 179 9.30 -0.36 5.84
CA ILE A 179 8.21 -0.79 4.95
C ILE A 179 8.40 -0.25 3.53
N HIS A 180 8.83 1.01 3.37
CA HIS A 180 9.13 1.56 2.05
C HIS A 180 10.31 0.83 1.39
N TRP A 181 11.38 0.59 2.15
CA TRP A 181 12.54 -0.16 1.67
C TRP A 181 12.17 -1.60 1.26
N LEU A 182 11.32 -2.28 2.03
CA LEU A 182 10.79 -3.59 1.67
C LEU A 182 10.02 -3.53 0.34
N TRP A 183 9.09 -2.60 0.17
CA TRP A 183 8.34 -2.48 -1.08
C TRP A 183 9.24 -2.19 -2.28
N ARG A 184 10.30 -1.38 -2.10
CA ARG A 184 11.31 -1.14 -3.14
C ARG A 184 12.07 -2.43 -3.50
N CYS A 185 12.44 -3.23 -2.51
CA CYS A 185 13.04 -4.55 -2.72
C CYS A 185 12.10 -5.46 -3.53
N VAL A 186 10.84 -5.57 -3.10
CA VAL A 186 9.82 -6.39 -3.79
C VAL A 186 9.64 -5.90 -5.23
N MET A 187 9.58 -4.59 -5.47
CA MET A 187 9.47 -4.01 -6.82
C MET A 187 10.59 -4.46 -7.74
N LEU A 188 11.85 -4.39 -7.27
CA LEU A 188 13.00 -4.79 -8.07
C LEU A 188 13.00 -6.29 -8.39
N GLU A 189 12.51 -7.14 -7.48
CA GLU A 189 12.33 -8.57 -7.77
C GLU A 189 11.25 -8.79 -8.83
N PHE A 190 10.11 -8.10 -8.73
CA PHE A 190 9.01 -8.23 -9.70
C PHE A 190 9.33 -7.63 -11.07
N GLU A 191 10.03 -6.50 -11.15
CA GLU A 191 10.51 -5.92 -12.42
C GLU A 191 11.53 -6.84 -13.09
N HIS A 192 12.39 -7.50 -12.30
CA HIS A 192 13.27 -8.54 -12.81
C HIS A 192 12.48 -9.72 -13.39
N LEU A 193 11.46 -10.21 -12.68
CA LEU A 193 10.59 -11.27 -13.17
C LEU A 193 9.84 -10.85 -14.45
N GLN A 194 9.31 -9.63 -14.51
CA GLN A 194 8.62 -9.09 -15.68
C GLN A 194 9.53 -9.09 -16.92
N ALA A 195 10.76 -8.60 -16.78
CA ALA A 195 11.73 -8.63 -17.87
C ALA A 195 12.04 -10.05 -18.36
N LEU A 196 12.14 -11.02 -17.44
CA LEU A 196 12.30 -12.43 -17.80
C LEU A 196 11.04 -13.00 -18.48
N TYR A 197 9.84 -12.68 -17.97
CA TYR A 197 8.57 -13.13 -18.53
C TYR A 197 8.39 -12.65 -19.96
N HIS A 198 8.59 -11.36 -20.24
CA HIS A 198 8.47 -10.84 -21.60
C HIS A 198 9.44 -11.52 -22.58
N ARG A 199 10.58 -12.02 -22.10
CA ARG A 199 11.57 -12.73 -22.92
C ARG A 199 11.26 -14.20 -23.12
N PHE A 200 10.70 -14.88 -22.12
CA PHE A 200 10.56 -16.34 -22.08
C PHE A 200 9.10 -16.82 -22.06
N ARG A 201 8.11 -15.93 -22.22
CA ARG A 201 6.67 -16.24 -22.16
C ARG A 201 6.29 -17.45 -23.00
N ASP A 202 6.77 -17.50 -24.24
CA ASP A 202 6.43 -18.57 -25.19
C ASP A 202 7.11 -19.91 -24.86
N SER A 203 8.02 -19.92 -23.89
CA SER A 203 8.70 -21.11 -23.37
C SER A 203 8.07 -21.63 -22.06
N ILE A 204 6.93 -21.08 -21.65
CA ILE A 204 6.20 -21.52 -20.44
C ILE A 204 5.01 -22.37 -20.89
N THR A 205 5.12 -23.68 -20.74
CA THR A 205 4.06 -24.63 -21.10
C THR A 205 3.65 -25.47 -19.89
N PRO A 206 2.33 -25.60 -19.60
CA PRO A 206 1.85 -26.56 -18.61
C PRO A 206 2.35 -27.99 -18.87
N GLY A 207 2.77 -28.71 -17.84
CA GLY A 207 3.36 -30.05 -17.97
C GLY A 207 4.88 -30.07 -18.15
N GLU A 208 5.49 -28.95 -18.54
CA GLU A 208 6.93 -28.82 -18.72
C GLU A 208 7.59 -28.12 -17.52
N VAL A 209 8.91 -28.25 -17.43
CA VAL A 209 9.69 -27.54 -16.40
C VAL A 209 9.81 -26.08 -16.80
N LEU A 210 9.67 -25.17 -15.83
CA LEU A 210 9.90 -23.76 -16.05
C LEU A 210 11.32 -23.48 -16.60
N PRO A 211 11.49 -22.48 -17.48
CA PRO A 211 12.81 -21.98 -17.82
C PRO A 211 13.58 -21.60 -16.54
N LYS A 212 14.81 -22.11 -16.40
CA LYS A 212 15.61 -22.03 -15.16
C LYS A 212 15.65 -20.62 -14.55
N LYS A 213 15.75 -19.58 -15.37
CA LYS A 213 15.79 -18.18 -14.89
C LYS A 213 14.45 -17.73 -14.27
N ILE A 214 13.33 -18.13 -14.87
CA ILE A 214 12.00 -17.83 -14.32
C ILE A 214 11.78 -18.63 -13.04
N ASP A 215 12.13 -19.92 -13.04
CA ASP A 215 12.02 -20.79 -11.86
C ASP A 215 12.79 -20.19 -10.67
N GLN A 216 14.03 -19.75 -10.91
CA GLN A 216 14.86 -19.10 -9.91
C GLN A 216 14.27 -17.77 -9.41
N ALA A 217 13.76 -16.93 -10.32
CA ALA A 217 13.17 -15.64 -9.97
C ALA A 217 11.88 -15.79 -9.14
N LEU A 218 10.96 -16.67 -9.56
CA LEU A 218 9.73 -16.97 -8.82
C LEU A 218 10.05 -17.53 -7.43
N GLY A 219 11.00 -18.47 -7.33
CA GLY A 219 11.42 -19.03 -6.05
C GLY A 219 12.12 -18.02 -5.13
N ALA A 220 12.85 -17.05 -5.69
CA ALA A 220 13.41 -15.94 -4.92
C ALA A 220 12.31 -15.01 -4.40
N ILE A 221 11.35 -14.62 -5.25
CA ILE A 221 10.21 -13.79 -4.85
C ILE A 221 9.38 -14.47 -3.77
N GLU A 222 9.05 -15.76 -3.93
CA GLU A 222 8.30 -16.52 -2.92
C GLU A 222 9.00 -16.45 -1.56
N LEU A 223 10.32 -16.62 -1.53
CA LEU A 223 11.10 -16.56 -0.29
C LEU A 223 11.14 -15.14 0.32
N VAL A 224 11.26 -14.09 -0.49
CA VAL A 224 11.16 -12.70 -0.02
C VAL A 224 9.80 -12.44 0.63
N LEU A 225 8.72 -12.85 -0.04
CA LEU A 225 7.35 -12.62 0.42
C LEU A 225 7.03 -13.42 1.68
N VAL A 226 7.44 -14.68 1.78
CA VAL A 226 7.23 -15.50 3.00
C VAL A 226 7.93 -14.87 4.21
N ASN A 227 9.20 -14.45 4.04
CA ASN A 227 9.94 -13.79 5.12
C ASN A 227 9.30 -12.44 5.49
N ALA A 228 8.89 -11.65 4.50
CA ALA A 228 8.20 -10.39 4.73
C ALA A 228 6.90 -10.58 5.50
N ILE A 229 6.07 -11.56 5.13
CA ILE A 229 4.82 -11.87 5.83
C ILE A 229 5.12 -12.32 7.26
N HIS A 230 6.14 -13.15 7.49
CA HIS A 230 6.53 -13.56 8.83
C HIS A 230 6.96 -12.37 9.71
N GLU A 231 7.82 -11.48 9.21
CA GLU A 231 8.21 -10.26 9.92
C GLU A 231 6.99 -9.37 10.23
N ARG A 232 6.12 -9.16 9.23
CA ARG A 232 4.90 -8.35 9.40
C ARG A 232 3.92 -8.98 10.39
N SER A 233 3.88 -10.30 10.51
CA SER A 233 3.03 -10.98 11.50
C SER A 233 3.51 -10.68 12.93
N GLN A 234 4.83 -10.61 13.13
CA GLN A 234 5.44 -10.20 14.41
C GLN A 234 5.20 -8.71 14.72
N GLN A 235 5.30 -7.79 13.74
CA GLN A 235 4.90 -6.41 14.00
C GLN A 235 3.41 -6.29 14.28
N LEU A 236 2.57 -7.03 13.57
CA LEU A 236 1.12 -7.01 13.79
C LEU A 236 0.82 -7.39 15.25
N GLN A 237 1.49 -8.41 15.77
CA GLN A 237 1.42 -8.77 17.19
C GLN A 237 1.85 -7.61 18.10
N ALA A 238 3.01 -7.00 17.83
CA ALA A 238 3.55 -5.92 18.64
C ALA A 238 2.64 -4.67 18.66
N ILE A 239 2.09 -4.28 17.50
CA ILE A 239 1.31 -3.06 17.36
C ILE A 239 -0.12 -3.20 17.89
N ILE A 240 -0.78 -4.37 17.73
CA ILE A 240 -2.16 -4.57 18.22
C ILE A 240 -2.26 -4.31 19.72
N ILE A 241 -1.28 -4.80 20.48
CA ILE A 241 -1.21 -4.60 21.94
C ILE A 241 -1.17 -3.12 22.30
N GLN A 242 -0.51 -2.32 21.47
CA GLN A 242 -0.33 -0.88 21.70
C GLN A 242 -1.57 -0.07 21.36
N ARG A 243 -2.48 -0.56 20.51
CA ARG A 243 -3.57 0.26 19.98
C ARG A 243 -4.78 0.35 20.91
N PRO A 244 -5.42 1.53 21.00
CA PRO A 244 -6.50 1.80 21.95
C PRO A 244 -7.70 0.84 21.79
N GLY A 245 -7.97 0.36 20.59
CA GLY A 245 -9.07 -0.57 20.30
C GLY A 245 -8.95 -1.96 20.93
N PHE A 246 -7.77 -2.36 21.41
CA PHE A 246 -7.51 -3.72 21.91
C PHE A 246 -6.88 -3.76 23.31
N ARG A 247 -6.53 -2.62 23.92
CA ARG A 247 -5.87 -2.58 25.24
C ARG A 247 -6.63 -3.33 26.34
N CYS A 248 -7.97 -3.35 26.29
CA CYS A 248 -8.79 -4.06 27.27
C CYS A 248 -8.59 -5.59 27.28
N ASN A 249 -7.96 -6.13 26.22
CA ASN A 249 -7.67 -7.55 26.09
C ASN A 249 -6.30 -7.94 26.67
N TYR A 250 -5.53 -6.96 27.16
CA TYR A 250 -4.18 -7.14 27.66
C TYR A 250 -4.01 -6.57 29.07
N VAL A 251 -3.18 -7.24 29.86
CA VAL A 251 -2.75 -6.81 31.19
C VAL A 251 -1.26 -6.57 31.14
N HIS A 252 -0.81 -5.40 31.61
CA HIS A 252 0.63 -5.12 31.74
C HIS A 252 1.23 -6.10 32.74
N HIS A 253 2.33 -6.75 32.34
CA HIS A 253 3.01 -7.72 33.18
C HIS A 253 4.28 -7.14 33.79
N ASP A 254 5.20 -6.67 32.95
CA ASP A 254 6.49 -6.15 33.40
C ASP A 254 7.11 -5.20 32.36
N THR A 255 8.02 -4.32 32.80
CA THR A 255 8.91 -3.55 31.92
C THR A 255 10.32 -3.70 32.44
N THR A 256 11.17 -4.39 31.68
CA THR A 256 12.58 -4.60 32.01
C THR A 256 13.48 -3.77 31.09
N MET A 257 14.69 -3.46 31.55
CA MET A 257 15.73 -2.84 30.72
C MET A 257 16.93 -3.76 30.70
N ASP A 258 17.43 -4.10 29.52
CA ASP A 258 18.62 -4.94 29.40
C ASP A 258 19.92 -4.13 29.61
N ALA A 259 21.06 -4.84 29.67
CA ALA A 259 22.37 -4.22 29.84
C ALA A 259 22.79 -3.28 28.69
N LYS A 260 22.05 -3.28 27.57
CA LYS A 260 22.25 -2.39 26.41
C LYS A 260 21.31 -1.18 26.44
N GLY A 261 20.52 -1.02 27.50
CA GLY A 261 19.55 0.07 27.64
C GLY A 261 18.28 -0.13 26.81
N ILE A 262 18.00 -1.36 26.35
CA ILE A 262 16.78 -1.69 25.61
C ILE A 262 15.67 -2.01 26.59
N TYR A 263 14.59 -1.23 26.51
CA TYR A 263 13.38 -1.48 27.30
C TYR A 263 12.50 -2.53 26.63
N THR A 264 12.11 -3.55 27.39
CA THR A 264 11.16 -4.59 26.99
C THR A 264 9.94 -4.51 27.87
N THR A 265 8.80 -4.12 27.30
CA THR A 265 7.50 -4.15 28.00
C THR A 265 6.72 -5.39 27.59
N THR A 266 6.40 -6.22 28.59
CA THR A 266 5.66 -7.46 28.41
C THR A 266 4.20 -7.25 28.81
N TYR A 267 3.29 -7.67 27.94
CA TYR A 267 1.86 -7.73 28.20
C TYR A 267 1.40 -9.18 28.16
N ARG A 268 0.45 -9.54 29.04
CA ARG A 268 -0.25 -10.83 28.99
C ARG A 268 -1.65 -10.64 28.44
N VAL A 269 -2.11 -11.61 27.68
CA VAL A 269 -3.53 -11.71 27.30
C VAL A 269 -4.35 -11.89 28.58
N LYS A 270 -5.45 -11.16 28.70
CA LYS A 270 -6.41 -11.32 29.80
C LYS A 270 -6.99 -12.75 29.76
N GLU A 271 -7.18 -13.38 30.91
CA GLU A 271 -7.87 -14.67 30.99
C GLU A 271 -9.37 -14.49 30.65
N PHE A 272 -9.84 -15.23 29.65
CA PHE A 272 -11.26 -15.22 29.23
C PHE A 272 -12.03 -16.45 29.72
N ALA A 273 -11.35 -17.55 30.07
CA ALA A 273 -11.95 -18.78 30.60
C ALA A 273 -10.93 -19.57 31.43
N ALA A 274 -11.37 -20.68 32.04
CA ALA A 274 -10.53 -21.51 32.92
C ALA A 274 -9.49 -22.35 32.16
N ASP A 275 -9.73 -22.69 30.90
CA ASP A 275 -8.77 -23.38 30.03
C ASP A 275 -8.65 -22.72 28.65
N ALA A 276 -7.60 -23.10 27.91
CA ALA A 276 -7.22 -22.48 26.64
C ALA A 276 -8.23 -22.74 25.50
N ASN A 277 -8.92 -23.87 25.48
CA ASN A 277 -9.87 -24.22 24.42
C ASN A 277 -11.19 -23.48 24.61
N GLU A 278 -11.69 -23.46 25.85
CA GLU A 278 -12.83 -22.62 26.23
C GLU A 278 -12.52 -21.15 26.00
N SER A 279 -11.30 -20.70 26.35
CA SER A 279 -10.86 -19.34 26.12
C SER A 279 -10.89 -18.99 24.64
N ASN A 280 -10.41 -19.86 23.75
CA ASN A 280 -10.44 -19.62 22.30
C ASN A 280 -11.87 -19.52 21.76
N ALA A 281 -12.79 -20.38 22.23
CA ALA A 281 -14.20 -20.34 21.83
C ALA A 281 -14.90 -19.07 22.32
N VAL A 282 -14.62 -18.63 23.55
CA VAL A 282 -15.14 -17.37 24.12
C VAL A 282 -14.59 -16.18 23.32
N ILE A 283 -13.29 -16.16 23.04
CA ILE A 283 -12.64 -15.10 22.26
C ILE A 283 -13.24 -15.02 20.85
N TYR A 284 -13.48 -16.16 20.19
CA TYR A 284 -14.15 -16.19 18.89
C TYR A 284 -15.56 -15.58 18.93
N ARG A 285 -16.35 -15.87 19.98
CA ARG A 285 -17.74 -15.41 20.12
C ARG A 285 -17.84 -13.95 20.55
N GLU A 286 -17.03 -13.52 21.51
CA GLU A 286 -17.15 -12.22 22.18
C GLU A 286 -16.15 -11.18 21.68
N GLN A 287 -15.01 -11.62 21.13
CA GLN A 287 -13.90 -10.78 20.67
C GLN A 287 -13.51 -11.14 19.23
N ARG A 288 -14.50 -11.41 18.37
CA ARG A 288 -14.31 -11.96 17.02
C ARG A 288 -13.29 -11.17 16.18
N LEU A 289 -13.33 -9.84 16.17
CA LEU A 289 -12.34 -9.03 15.46
C LEU A 289 -10.92 -9.31 15.96
N TRP A 290 -10.72 -9.30 17.27
CA TRP A 290 -9.42 -9.58 17.88
C TRP A 290 -8.97 -11.02 17.62
N TRP A 291 -9.89 -11.98 17.69
CA TRP A 291 -9.63 -13.38 17.35
C TRP A 291 -9.05 -13.50 15.94
N ILE A 292 -9.69 -12.87 14.94
CA ILE A 292 -9.22 -12.91 13.54
C ILE A 292 -7.79 -12.36 13.44
N LEU A 293 -7.52 -11.23 14.09
CA LEU A 293 -6.19 -10.63 14.09
C LEU A 293 -5.13 -11.52 14.75
N LEU A 294 -5.49 -12.29 15.79
CA LEU A 294 -4.59 -13.28 16.39
C LEU A 294 -4.30 -14.43 15.42
N GLN A 295 -5.31 -14.93 14.71
CA GLN A 295 -5.11 -16.01 13.74
C GLN A 295 -4.27 -15.57 12.52
N LEU A 296 -4.29 -14.28 12.18
CA LEU A 296 -3.44 -13.73 11.12
C LEU A 296 -1.95 -13.71 11.48
N GLN A 297 -1.59 -13.81 12.76
CA GLN A 297 -0.21 -13.71 13.25
C GLN A 297 0.60 -15.01 13.13
N SER A 298 -0.06 -16.15 12.90
CA SER A 298 0.65 -17.44 12.81
C SER A 298 1.62 -17.46 11.63
N GLU A 299 2.58 -18.38 11.65
CA GLU A 299 3.59 -18.52 10.58
C GLU A 299 2.93 -18.85 9.22
N PRO A 300 3.42 -18.30 8.09
CA PRO A 300 2.78 -18.44 6.77
C PRO A 300 2.53 -19.88 6.31
N ASP A 301 3.45 -20.78 6.66
CA ASP A 301 3.47 -22.17 6.17
C ASP A 301 3.19 -23.21 7.27
N SER A 302 2.67 -22.78 8.42
CA SER A 302 2.22 -23.71 9.46
C SER A 302 1.06 -24.57 8.95
N HIS A 303 1.11 -25.89 9.19
CA HIS A 303 0.05 -26.81 8.80
C HIS A 303 -1.20 -26.72 9.70
N THR A 304 -1.09 -26.09 10.87
CA THR A 304 -2.20 -25.96 11.84
C THR A 304 -2.94 -24.63 11.73
N ARG A 305 -2.53 -23.74 10.81
CA ARG A 305 -3.14 -22.41 10.69
C ARG A 305 -4.47 -22.44 9.93
N PHE A 306 -5.31 -21.45 10.20
CA PHE A 306 -6.40 -21.10 9.28
C PHE A 306 -5.85 -20.48 7.99
N ARG A 307 -6.48 -20.80 6.85
CA ARG A 307 -6.13 -20.23 5.55
C ARG A 307 -6.34 -18.71 5.59
N TYR A 308 -5.37 -17.94 5.09
CA TYR A 308 -5.47 -16.47 5.08
C TYR A 308 -6.70 -15.97 4.32
N ALA A 309 -7.03 -16.59 3.18
CA ALA A 309 -8.23 -16.25 2.43
C ALA A 309 -9.50 -16.36 3.29
N MET A 310 -9.63 -17.45 4.06
CA MET A 310 -10.75 -17.64 4.98
C MET A 310 -10.76 -16.58 6.09
N LEU A 311 -9.59 -16.26 6.67
CA LEU A 311 -9.51 -15.24 7.73
C LEU A 311 -9.88 -13.84 7.23
N LEU A 312 -9.44 -13.48 6.02
CA LEU A 312 -9.77 -12.18 5.41
C LEU A 312 -11.25 -12.11 5.03
N ASP A 313 -11.84 -13.21 4.55
CA ASP A 313 -13.28 -13.30 4.28
C ASP A 313 -14.12 -13.15 5.56
N ILE A 314 -13.71 -13.84 6.65
CA ILE A 314 -14.32 -13.69 7.97
C ILE A 314 -14.15 -12.25 8.50
N LEU A 315 -13.02 -11.59 8.20
CA LEU A 315 -12.80 -10.19 8.57
C LEU A 315 -13.75 -9.26 7.80
N ASP A 316 -13.89 -9.46 6.49
CA ASP A 316 -14.81 -8.71 5.63
C ASP A 316 -16.25 -8.84 6.13
N ASP A 317 -16.73 -10.07 6.32
CA ASP A 317 -18.05 -10.39 6.87
C ASP A 317 -18.26 -9.74 8.24
N HIS A 318 -17.27 -9.86 9.14
CA HIS A 318 -17.37 -9.29 10.48
C HIS A 318 -17.48 -7.77 10.45
N LEU A 319 -16.63 -7.07 9.68
CA LEU A 319 -16.67 -5.61 9.62
C LEU A 319 -17.93 -5.08 8.93
N ALA A 320 -18.44 -5.79 7.91
CA ALA A 320 -19.67 -5.43 7.22
C ALA A 320 -20.89 -5.48 8.15
N ASN A 321 -20.95 -6.49 9.02
CA ASN A 321 -22.08 -6.71 9.94
C ASN A 321 -21.89 -6.06 11.32
N SER A 322 -20.74 -5.42 11.57
CA SER A 322 -20.41 -4.84 12.87
C SER A 322 -20.93 -3.42 13.08
N THR A 323 -20.96 -2.98 14.35
CA THR A 323 -21.24 -1.58 14.70
C THR A 323 -20.07 -0.67 14.36
N SER A 324 -20.32 0.65 14.25
CA SER A 324 -19.24 1.64 14.07
C SER A 324 -18.20 1.60 15.19
N LYS A 325 -18.60 1.27 16.43
CA LYS A 325 -17.69 1.15 17.58
C LYS A 325 -16.75 -0.04 17.43
N GLU A 326 -17.26 -1.17 16.98
CA GLU A 326 -16.45 -2.37 16.75
C GLU A 326 -15.48 -2.16 15.58
N ARG A 327 -15.96 -1.58 14.46
CA ARG A 327 -15.07 -1.16 13.37
C ARG A 327 -13.98 -0.21 13.88
N ALA A 328 -14.33 0.76 14.73
CA ALA A 328 -13.40 1.74 15.29
C ALA A 328 -12.24 1.20 16.12
N ARG A 329 -12.24 -0.09 16.46
CA ARG A 329 -11.10 -0.73 17.09
C ARG A 329 -9.91 -0.89 16.15
N LEU A 330 -10.16 -1.02 14.84
CA LEU A 330 -9.13 -0.88 13.81
C LEU A 330 -8.92 0.60 13.53
N ASP A 331 -7.96 1.25 14.18
CA ASP A 331 -7.63 2.63 13.84
C ASP A 331 -6.83 2.75 12.52
N GLU A 332 -6.59 3.98 12.06
CA GLU A 332 -5.90 4.27 10.80
C GLU A 332 -4.55 3.54 10.69
N ILE A 333 -3.78 3.42 11.78
CA ILE A 333 -2.47 2.75 11.79
C ILE A 333 -2.62 1.25 11.56
N LEU A 334 -3.50 0.58 12.33
CA LEU A 334 -3.72 -0.87 12.13
C LEU A 334 -4.28 -1.16 10.74
N TYR A 335 -5.16 -0.30 10.26
CA TYR A 335 -5.78 -0.48 8.95
C TYR A 335 -4.73 -0.43 7.83
N GLU A 336 -3.81 0.53 7.89
CA GLU A 336 -2.70 0.65 6.93
C GLU A 336 -1.80 -0.59 6.98
N LYS A 337 -1.38 -1.04 8.17
CA LYS A 337 -0.52 -2.23 8.32
C LYS A 337 -1.20 -3.52 7.85
N LEU A 338 -2.51 -3.69 8.11
CA LEU A 338 -3.29 -4.82 7.59
C LEU A 338 -3.45 -4.78 6.08
N SER A 339 -3.55 -3.59 5.49
CA SER A 339 -3.63 -3.41 4.05
C SER A 339 -2.31 -3.76 3.33
N ASP A 340 -1.16 -3.41 3.93
CA ASP A 340 0.15 -3.90 3.51
C ASP A 340 0.23 -5.43 3.57
N TYR A 341 -0.23 -6.00 4.69
CA TYR A 341 -0.22 -7.44 4.91
C TYR A 341 -1.06 -8.18 3.87
N ALA A 342 -2.28 -7.71 3.60
CA ALA A 342 -3.15 -8.27 2.56
C ALA A 342 -2.51 -8.20 1.16
N SER A 343 -1.84 -7.09 0.83
CA SER A 343 -1.14 -6.93 -0.46
C SER A 343 0.01 -7.95 -0.61
N LEU A 344 0.79 -8.18 0.45
CA LEU A 344 1.86 -9.18 0.44
C LEU A 344 1.30 -10.61 0.28
N LEU A 345 0.17 -10.91 0.92
CA LEU A 345 -0.52 -12.19 0.76
C LEU A 345 -1.00 -12.38 -0.68
N GLU A 346 -1.63 -11.36 -1.29
CA GLU A 346 -2.06 -11.43 -2.69
C GLU A 346 -0.90 -11.71 -3.66
N LEU A 347 0.25 -11.06 -3.46
CA LEU A 347 1.47 -11.32 -4.24
C LEU A 347 1.97 -12.76 -4.03
N LEU A 348 2.04 -13.23 -2.78
CA LEU A 348 2.55 -14.57 -2.46
C LEU A 348 1.68 -15.63 -3.12
N TRP A 349 0.36 -15.49 -3.01
CA TRP A 349 -0.55 -16.46 -3.63
C TRP A 349 -0.51 -16.42 -5.15
N SER A 350 -0.38 -15.24 -5.75
CA SER A 350 -0.22 -15.14 -7.21
C SER A 350 1.01 -15.92 -7.68
N VAL A 351 2.14 -15.81 -6.97
CA VAL A 351 3.35 -16.59 -7.24
C VAL A 351 3.13 -18.09 -7.01
N ARG A 352 2.52 -18.49 -5.88
CA ARG A 352 2.28 -19.89 -5.54
C ARG A 352 1.27 -20.61 -6.44
N LEU A 353 0.35 -19.86 -7.04
CA LEU A 353 -0.65 -20.35 -8.00
C LEU A 353 -0.15 -20.32 -9.44
N HIS A 354 1.09 -19.86 -9.67
CA HIS A 354 1.70 -19.97 -10.99
C HIS A 354 1.80 -21.44 -11.42
N CYS A 355 1.36 -21.74 -12.63
CA CYS A 355 1.43 -23.08 -13.23
C CYS A 355 2.21 -23.01 -14.56
N PRO A 356 3.34 -23.73 -14.71
CA PRO A 356 3.92 -24.69 -13.77
C PRO A 356 4.49 -24.05 -12.50
N ARG A 357 4.41 -24.72 -11.36
CA ARG A 357 4.91 -24.19 -10.08
C ARG A 357 6.44 -24.15 -10.03
N ASN A 358 6.98 -23.09 -9.42
CA ASN A 358 8.41 -22.92 -9.19
C ASN A 358 8.97 -23.90 -8.15
N THR A 359 10.27 -24.15 -8.24
CA THR A 359 11.03 -24.85 -7.20
C THR A 359 11.12 -23.98 -5.94
N ILE A 360 10.85 -24.57 -4.77
CA ILE A 360 11.05 -23.92 -3.48
C ILE A 360 12.56 -23.75 -3.25
N ARG A 361 12.98 -22.55 -2.89
CA ARG A 361 14.39 -22.19 -2.71
C ARG A 361 14.70 -21.87 -1.25
N SER A 362 15.94 -22.14 -0.85
CA SER A 362 16.44 -21.78 0.47
C SER A 362 17.13 -20.41 0.47
N THR A 363 17.20 -19.79 1.64
CA THR A 363 17.92 -18.52 1.84
C THR A 363 19.39 -18.62 1.43
N ALA A 364 20.05 -19.75 1.68
CA ALA A 364 21.45 -19.96 1.31
C ALA A 364 21.64 -19.97 -0.22
N GLU A 365 20.76 -20.66 -0.94
CA GLU A 365 20.80 -20.71 -2.40
C GLU A 365 20.57 -19.33 -3.03
N CYS A 366 19.56 -18.58 -2.56
CA CYS A 366 19.27 -17.25 -3.07
C CYS A 366 20.42 -16.28 -2.77
N LYS A 367 21.04 -16.32 -1.58
CA LYS A 367 22.26 -15.56 -1.28
C LYS A 367 23.42 -15.89 -2.25
N GLY A 368 23.53 -17.13 -2.71
CA GLY A 368 24.58 -17.53 -3.66
C GLY A 368 24.34 -17.14 -5.12
N THR A 369 23.09 -16.89 -5.51
CA THR A 369 22.68 -16.81 -6.93
C THR A 369 22.04 -15.49 -7.32
N GLU A 370 21.42 -14.79 -6.37
CA GLU A 370 20.75 -13.52 -6.60
C GLU A 370 21.64 -12.35 -6.19
N ASP A 371 21.55 -11.26 -6.95
CA ASP A 371 22.38 -10.06 -6.73
C ASP A 371 21.56 -8.77 -6.65
N ARG A 372 20.23 -8.86 -6.49
CA ARG A 372 19.41 -7.65 -6.26
C ARG A 372 19.56 -7.17 -4.81
N ILE A 373 19.16 -5.94 -4.55
CA ILE A 373 19.48 -5.22 -3.29
C ILE A 373 19.11 -6.01 -2.03
N PHE A 374 17.93 -6.64 -1.98
CA PHE A 374 17.51 -7.50 -0.88
C PHE A 374 18.54 -8.60 -0.58
N TRP A 375 18.96 -9.31 -1.62
CA TRP A 375 19.90 -10.43 -1.51
C TRP A 375 21.33 -9.99 -1.21
N ARG A 376 21.78 -8.87 -1.79
CA ARG A 376 23.09 -8.27 -1.44
C ARG A 376 23.15 -7.94 0.05
N VAL A 377 22.08 -7.36 0.58
CA VAL A 377 21.96 -7.04 2.01
C VAL A 377 21.88 -8.30 2.86
N ALA A 378 21.09 -9.29 2.45
CA ALA A 378 20.97 -10.54 3.17
C ALA A 378 22.31 -11.30 3.26
N LYS A 379 23.21 -11.15 2.28
CA LYS A 379 24.57 -11.77 2.30
C LYS A 379 25.45 -11.18 3.40
N THR A 380 25.34 -9.88 3.67
CA THR A 380 26.20 -9.18 4.63
C THR A 380 25.59 -9.14 6.03
N ALA A 381 24.29 -9.43 6.16
CA ALA A 381 23.58 -9.52 7.44
C ALA A 381 23.84 -10.87 8.15
N THR A 382 24.96 -10.98 8.86
CA THR A 382 25.24 -12.11 9.77
C THR A 382 24.93 -11.80 11.23
N ASN A 383 24.83 -10.51 11.61
CA ASN A 383 24.35 -10.00 12.89
C ASN A 383 23.86 -8.55 12.70
N ALA A 384 22.63 -8.38 12.19
CA ALA A 384 22.09 -7.06 11.89
C ALA A 384 22.11 -6.16 13.14
N GLN A 385 22.84 -5.04 13.06
CA GLN A 385 22.86 -4.03 14.10
C GLN A 385 21.76 -3.01 13.83
N ASN A 386 21.03 -2.71 14.89
CA ASN A 386 20.06 -1.64 14.95
C ASN A 386 20.74 -0.27 14.78
N PRO A 387 20.07 0.72 14.16
CA PRO A 387 20.55 2.09 14.13
C PRO A 387 20.76 2.65 15.55
N ASP A 388 21.81 3.45 15.73
CA ASP A 388 21.96 4.25 16.95
C ASP A 388 21.03 5.45 16.88
N ILE A 389 19.90 5.36 17.58
CA ILE A 389 18.83 6.35 17.54
C ILE A 389 18.97 7.42 18.61
N THR A 390 20.07 7.48 19.35
CA THR A 390 20.22 8.41 20.48
C THR A 390 20.07 9.88 20.03
N GLY A 391 20.69 10.25 18.90
CA GLY A 391 20.55 11.58 18.29
C GLY A 391 19.13 11.83 17.81
N THR A 392 18.54 10.85 17.12
CA THR A 392 17.17 10.89 16.60
C THR A 392 16.13 11.11 17.69
N VAL A 393 16.25 10.43 18.82
CA VAL A 393 15.34 10.58 19.97
C VAL A 393 15.41 11.99 20.53
N LYS A 394 16.61 12.56 20.69
CA LYS A 394 16.79 13.95 21.15
C LYS A 394 16.19 14.95 20.16
N ALA A 395 16.42 14.76 18.86
CA ALA A 395 15.86 15.62 17.83
C ALA A 395 14.32 15.54 17.78
N LEU A 396 13.73 14.36 17.95
CA LEU A 396 12.28 14.20 18.04
C LEU A 396 11.72 14.91 19.29
N GLN A 397 12.39 14.83 20.44
CA GLN A 397 12.02 15.59 21.62
C GLN A 397 12.06 17.11 21.38
N ALA A 398 13.09 17.61 20.69
CA ALA A 398 13.21 19.02 20.34
C ALA A 398 12.07 19.47 19.41
N PHE A 399 11.75 18.69 18.37
CA PHE A 399 10.62 18.97 17.48
C PHE A 399 9.29 19.01 18.24
N ARG A 400 9.06 18.06 19.16
CA ARG A 400 7.86 18.01 20.00
C ARG A 400 7.69 19.26 20.86
N ASN A 401 8.79 19.75 21.42
CA ASN A 401 8.80 20.93 22.27
C ASN A 401 8.72 22.24 21.47
N THR A 402 8.91 22.17 20.15
CA THR A 402 8.71 23.31 19.26
C THR A 402 7.23 23.49 18.98
N ASN A 403 6.68 24.66 19.31
CA ASN A 403 5.28 24.98 19.06
C ASN A 403 4.99 25.04 17.55
N ALA A 404 3.76 24.73 17.14
CA ALA A 404 3.36 25.03 15.77
C ALA A 404 3.20 26.55 15.61
N PRO A 405 3.45 27.12 14.42
CA PRO A 405 3.14 28.51 14.13
C PRO A 405 1.64 28.77 14.36
N ALA A 406 1.32 29.82 15.12
CA ALA A 406 -0.05 30.18 15.47
C ALA A 406 -0.19 31.71 15.54
N GLY A 407 -1.39 32.21 15.28
CA GLY A 407 -1.67 33.65 15.27
C GLY A 407 -1.41 34.32 13.92
N PRO A 408 -1.43 35.66 13.87
CA PRO A 408 -1.28 36.41 12.63
C PRO A 408 0.12 36.23 12.02
N ARG A 409 0.23 36.31 10.69
CA ARG A 409 1.51 36.22 9.94
C ARG A 409 2.38 37.45 10.12
N ASN A 410 2.94 37.58 11.32
CA ASN A 410 3.92 38.60 11.71
C ASN A 410 5.34 38.00 11.75
N PRO A 411 6.39 38.80 12.03
CA PRO A 411 7.75 38.29 12.16
C PRO A 411 7.88 37.16 13.19
N GLU A 412 7.10 37.19 14.28
CA GLU A 412 7.10 36.13 15.29
C GLU A 412 6.56 34.80 14.75
N TRP A 413 5.50 34.83 13.93
CA TRP A 413 4.97 33.65 13.24
C TRP A 413 6.01 33.07 12.30
N LEU A 414 6.69 33.92 11.52
CA LEU A 414 7.74 33.48 10.59
C LEU A 414 8.90 32.82 11.34
N GLN A 415 9.31 33.39 12.47
CA GLN A 415 10.34 32.80 13.32
C GLN A 415 9.90 31.44 13.91
N GLN A 416 8.61 31.27 14.23
CA GLN A 416 8.08 29.99 14.70
C GLN A 416 8.00 28.96 13.56
N PHE A 417 7.69 29.42 12.34
CA PHE A 417 7.67 28.64 11.12
C PHE A 417 9.07 28.11 10.78
N ASP A 418 10.08 29.00 10.80
CA ASP A 418 11.48 28.66 10.57
C ASP A 418 11.96 27.62 11.60
N ARG A 419 11.75 27.89 12.90
CA ARG A 419 12.12 26.96 13.99
C ARG A 419 11.47 25.58 13.86
N THR A 420 10.21 25.53 13.39
CA THR A 420 9.52 24.25 13.19
C THR A 420 10.13 23.44 12.05
N HIS A 421 10.49 24.08 10.95
CA HIS A 421 11.12 23.42 9.80
C HIS A 421 12.55 23.01 10.11
N GLU A 422 13.33 23.84 10.81
CA GLU A 422 14.67 23.49 11.29
C GLU A 422 14.63 22.26 12.21
N ALA A 423 13.69 22.21 13.16
CA ALA A 423 13.55 21.06 14.05
C ALA A 423 13.13 19.78 13.29
N LEU A 424 12.28 19.91 12.26
CA LEU A 424 11.89 18.78 11.40
C LEU A 424 13.09 18.26 10.60
N GLN A 425 13.83 19.15 9.93
CA GLN A 425 15.03 18.80 9.17
C GLN A 425 16.10 18.20 10.07
N HIS A 426 16.28 18.72 11.29
CA HIS A 426 17.23 18.15 12.24
C HIS A 426 16.85 16.72 12.62
N PHE A 427 15.57 16.43 12.90
CA PHE A 427 15.10 15.07 13.16
C PHE A 427 15.42 14.11 12.00
N TRP A 428 15.07 14.48 10.77
CA TRP A 428 15.30 13.63 9.60
C TRP A 428 16.79 13.47 9.26
N ARG A 429 17.61 14.49 9.52
CA ARG A 429 19.07 14.41 9.42
C ARG A 429 19.65 13.39 10.39
N GLU A 430 19.26 13.44 11.66
CA GLU A 430 19.72 12.48 12.67
C GLU A 430 19.27 11.06 12.33
N LEU A 431 18.01 10.88 11.91
CA LEU A 431 17.50 9.58 11.47
C LEU A 431 18.27 9.04 10.26
N ALA A 432 18.53 9.89 9.26
CA ALA A 432 19.27 9.49 8.07
C ALA A 432 20.71 9.10 8.41
N CYS A 433 21.38 9.86 9.29
CA CYS A 433 22.71 9.52 9.80
C CYS A 433 22.71 8.17 10.54
N ALA A 434 21.72 7.93 11.41
CA ALA A 434 21.58 6.69 12.15
C ALA A 434 21.40 5.47 11.23
N GLN A 435 20.52 5.60 10.22
CA GLN A 435 20.28 4.56 9.22
C GLN A 435 21.51 4.29 8.34
N GLN A 436 22.17 5.34 7.85
CA GLN A 436 23.39 5.19 7.09
C GLN A 436 24.49 4.49 7.91
N GLY A 437 24.61 4.84 9.19
CA GLY A 437 25.51 4.17 10.13
C GLY A 437 25.20 2.69 10.31
N ALA A 438 23.91 2.34 10.42
CA ALA A 438 23.47 0.94 10.50
C ALA A 438 23.83 0.17 9.23
N TYR A 439 23.54 0.73 8.04
CA TYR A 439 23.89 0.08 6.77
C TYR A 439 25.39 -0.16 6.62
N LYS A 440 26.23 0.82 7.01
CA LYS A 440 27.70 0.65 7.02
C LYS A 440 28.13 -0.49 7.96
N LYS A 441 27.59 -0.52 9.19
CA LYS A 441 27.88 -1.58 10.17
C LYS A 441 27.40 -2.96 9.72
N ASN A 442 26.32 -3.00 8.95
CA ASN A 442 25.76 -4.22 8.35
C ASN A 442 26.42 -4.60 7.02
N GLY A 443 27.55 -3.96 6.66
CA GLY A 443 28.40 -4.33 5.53
C GLY A 443 27.85 -3.94 4.16
N PHE A 444 26.92 -2.98 4.07
CA PHE A 444 26.40 -2.54 2.79
C PHE A 444 27.51 -1.85 1.99
N SER A 445 27.63 -2.17 0.70
CA SER A 445 28.47 -1.39 -0.24
C SER A 445 27.94 0.04 -0.39
N GLU A 446 28.80 0.99 -0.77
CA GLU A 446 28.44 2.40 -0.97
C GLU A 446 27.25 2.58 -1.93
N ALA A 447 27.23 1.88 -3.05
CA ALA A 447 26.12 1.93 -4.01
C ALA A 447 24.78 1.47 -3.43
N ASN A 448 24.79 0.43 -2.58
CA ASN A 448 23.58 -0.04 -1.89
C ASN A 448 23.12 0.95 -0.81
N ILE A 449 24.06 1.64 -0.15
CA ILE A 449 23.74 2.70 0.82
C ILE A 449 23.07 3.86 0.09
N GLU A 450 23.68 4.36 -0.98
CA GLU A 450 23.12 5.45 -1.79
C GLU A 450 21.71 5.12 -2.27
N SER A 451 21.53 3.94 -2.87
CA SER A 451 20.22 3.48 -3.33
C SER A 451 19.22 3.32 -2.18
N SER A 452 19.62 2.86 -0.99
CA SER A 452 18.69 2.68 0.15
C SER A 452 18.33 4.02 0.83
N MET A 453 19.21 5.02 0.73
CA MET A 453 19.05 6.32 1.41
C MET A 453 18.28 7.36 0.59
N GLU A 454 18.07 7.14 -0.71
CA GLU A 454 17.40 8.06 -1.64
C GLU A 454 16.07 8.62 -1.08
N SER A 455 15.22 7.78 -0.52
CA SER A 455 13.92 8.18 0.03
C SER A 455 13.99 8.91 1.38
N LEU A 456 15.15 8.92 2.04
CA LEU A 456 15.39 9.55 3.35
C LEU A 456 16.08 10.91 3.28
N GLN A 457 16.20 11.47 2.07
CA GLN A 457 16.88 12.73 1.81
C GLN A 457 15.95 13.77 1.17
N THR A 458 14.63 13.55 1.23
CA THR A 458 13.64 14.49 0.67
C THR A 458 13.70 15.84 1.39
N TRP A 459 14.01 15.85 2.69
CA TRP A 459 14.19 17.06 3.49
C TRP A 459 15.39 17.93 3.06
N SER A 460 16.34 17.36 2.31
CA SER A 460 17.52 18.06 1.78
C SER A 460 17.43 18.34 0.28
N ASN A 461 16.31 18.03 -0.36
CA ASN A 461 16.12 18.26 -1.80
C ASN A 461 16.06 19.78 -2.09
N PRO A 462 16.81 20.29 -3.10
CA PRO A 462 16.74 21.68 -3.54
C PRO A 462 15.31 22.18 -3.82
N GLU A 463 14.43 21.32 -4.35
CA GLU A 463 13.02 21.66 -4.62
C GLU A 463 12.26 21.96 -3.32
N TYR A 464 12.49 21.18 -2.27
CA TYR A 464 11.92 21.46 -0.95
C TYR A 464 12.46 22.78 -0.38
N THR A 465 13.77 23.03 -0.49
CA THR A 465 14.37 24.30 -0.05
C THR A 465 13.77 25.49 -0.80
N ALA A 466 13.58 25.38 -2.11
CA ALA A 466 12.95 26.42 -2.92
C ALA A 466 11.49 26.67 -2.49
N ARG A 467 10.69 25.62 -2.26
CA ARG A 467 9.32 25.74 -1.76
C ARG A 467 9.27 26.41 -0.39
N PHE A 468 10.19 26.04 0.51
CA PHE A 468 10.34 26.66 1.83
C PHE A 468 10.65 28.16 1.72
N MET A 469 11.64 28.54 0.89
CA MET A 469 12.01 29.95 0.70
C MET A 469 10.87 30.75 0.05
N GLN A 470 10.22 30.20 -0.98
CA GLN A 470 9.07 30.82 -1.61
C GLN A 470 7.95 31.08 -0.60
N LYS A 471 7.71 30.16 0.34
CA LYS A 471 6.71 30.37 1.38
C LYS A 471 7.09 31.53 2.29
N ARG A 472 8.36 31.57 2.69
CA ARG A 472 8.94 32.61 3.54
C ARG A 472 8.78 33.99 2.89
N GLU A 473 9.15 34.11 1.62
CA GLU A 473 8.99 35.32 0.81
C GLU A 473 7.53 35.75 0.65
N GLN A 474 6.60 34.82 0.41
CA GLN A 474 5.16 35.13 0.32
C GLN A 474 4.63 35.73 1.63
N VAL A 475 5.08 35.20 2.77
CA VAL A 475 4.69 35.69 4.09
C VAL A 475 5.29 37.08 4.32
N GLU A 476 6.57 37.29 4.04
CA GLU A 476 7.25 38.60 4.14
C GLU A 476 6.60 39.65 3.22
N ALA A 477 6.34 39.33 1.96
CA ALA A 477 5.66 40.22 1.01
C ALA A 477 4.22 40.56 1.46
N GLY A 478 3.52 39.61 2.08
CA GLY A 478 2.21 39.81 2.69
C GLY A 478 2.22 40.75 3.90
N MET A 479 3.33 40.82 4.65
CA MET A 479 3.49 41.80 5.74
C MET A 479 3.63 43.23 5.21
N HIS A 480 4.31 43.42 4.08
CA HIS A 480 4.53 44.74 3.49
C HIS A 480 3.30 45.29 2.72
N LYS A 481 2.45 44.41 2.19
CA LYS A 481 1.17 44.79 1.57
C LYS A 481 0.06 44.78 2.62
N ALA A 482 -0.07 45.88 3.37
CA ALA A 482 -1.23 46.08 4.24
C ALA A 482 -2.53 45.99 3.41
N LYS A 483 -3.28 44.90 3.62
CA LYS A 483 -4.52 44.44 2.95
C LYS A 483 -4.31 43.69 1.62
N ILE A 484 -4.96 42.52 1.59
CA ILE A 484 -5.21 41.61 0.46
C ILE A 484 -4.08 40.61 0.18
N MET A 485 -3.97 39.60 1.05
CA MET A 485 -3.93 38.18 0.68
C MET A 485 -3.87 37.35 1.97
N GLU A 486 -5.02 36.86 2.43
CA GLU A 486 -5.10 35.80 3.47
C GLU A 486 -4.67 34.44 2.89
N ASN A 487 -3.55 34.38 2.16
CA ASN A 487 -3.05 33.11 1.64
C ASN A 487 -2.34 32.35 2.75
N ASP A 488 -3.12 31.67 3.58
CA ASP A 488 -2.68 31.24 4.89
C ASP A 488 -2.01 29.85 4.87
N ASP A 489 -1.65 29.29 3.71
CA ASP A 489 -1.28 27.86 3.56
C ASP A 489 -0.19 27.40 4.56
N VAL A 490 -0.41 26.27 5.22
CA VAL A 490 0.48 25.69 6.26
C VAL A 490 1.41 24.65 5.64
N PHE A 491 1.02 24.10 4.49
CA PHE A 491 1.92 23.32 3.65
C PHE A 491 2.84 24.27 2.88
N LEU A 492 3.96 23.72 2.45
CA LEU A 492 4.82 24.42 1.51
C LEU A 492 4.11 24.53 0.15
N PRO A 493 4.30 25.64 -0.60
CA PRO A 493 3.75 25.84 -1.93
C PRO A 493 3.96 24.60 -2.79
N LEU A 494 3.03 24.28 -3.68
CA LEU A 494 3.16 23.07 -4.49
C LEU A 494 4.44 23.12 -5.36
N PRO A 495 5.08 21.97 -5.59
CA PRO A 495 6.16 21.88 -6.57
C PRO A 495 5.76 22.43 -7.96
N ASN A 496 6.72 23.00 -8.69
CA ASN A 496 6.49 23.41 -10.07
C ASN A 496 6.32 22.15 -10.93
N ALA A 497 5.19 22.01 -11.62
CA ALA A 497 4.85 20.81 -12.41
C ALA A 497 5.74 20.57 -13.66
N SER A 498 6.91 21.18 -13.75
CA SER A 498 7.80 21.15 -14.91
C SER A 498 9.16 20.54 -14.56
N SER A 499 9.24 19.21 -14.44
CA SER A 499 10.43 18.40 -14.82
C SER A 499 10.40 16.93 -14.40
N SER A 500 9.40 16.43 -13.68
CA SER A 500 9.37 15.00 -13.29
C SER A 500 8.17 14.27 -13.86
N SER A 501 8.11 14.17 -15.19
CA SER A 501 7.40 13.05 -15.81
C SER A 501 8.24 11.80 -15.55
N CYS A 502 8.00 11.12 -14.42
CA CYS A 502 8.34 9.71 -14.35
C CYS A 502 7.48 9.01 -15.40
N GLU A 503 8.10 8.60 -16.51
CA GLU A 503 7.44 7.87 -17.58
C GLU A 503 6.78 6.61 -16.99
N LEU A 504 5.46 6.65 -16.79
CA LEU A 504 4.68 5.42 -16.85
C LEU A 504 4.78 4.94 -18.29
N GLY A 505 5.65 3.95 -18.50
CA GLY A 505 6.03 3.42 -19.81
C GLY A 505 4.84 3.23 -20.72
N THR A 506 4.69 4.16 -21.66
CA THR A 506 3.79 4.03 -22.80
C THR A 506 4.68 3.90 -24.02
N THR A 507 4.73 2.70 -24.59
CA THR A 507 5.45 2.38 -25.83
C THR A 507 4.89 3.19 -26.99
N ARG A 508 5.43 4.40 -27.22
CA ARG A 508 5.08 5.21 -28.37
C ARG A 508 5.82 4.70 -29.61
N GLN A 509 5.14 3.94 -30.46
CA GLN A 509 5.64 3.62 -31.80
C GLN A 509 5.86 4.90 -32.60
N VAL A 510 7.12 5.22 -32.90
CA VAL A 510 7.51 6.34 -33.74
C VAL A 510 7.30 5.95 -35.21
N LYS A 511 6.31 6.56 -35.87
CA LYS A 511 6.25 6.57 -37.35
C LYS A 511 7.23 7.62 -37.87
N ILE A 512 8.37 7.16 -38.36
CA ILE A 512 9.35 7.98 -39.09
C ILE A 512 8.73 8.35 -40.45
N LYS A 513 8.52 9.64 -40.69
CA LYS A 513 8.19 10.16 -42.02
C LYS A 513 9.42 10.86 -42.58
N VAL A 514 10.10 10.21 -43.51
CA VAL A 514 11.20 10.78 -44.30
C VAL A 514 10.62 11.84 -45.24
N LYS A 515 11.18 13.05 -45.21
CA LYS A 515 11.09 13.99 -46.32
C LYS A 515 12.46 14.61 -46.62
N THR A 516 12.70 14.67 -47.91
CA THR A 516 13.97 14.87 -48.62
C THR A 516 14.16 16.35 -49.00
N ARG A 517 15.37 16.86 -48.75
CA ARG A 517 16.14 17.92 -49.46
C ARG A 517 15.54 19.31 -49.76
N GLY A 518 16.30 20.34 -49.36
CA GLY A 518 16.42 21.67 -49.98
C GLY A 518 17.28 22.63 -49.15
N LEU A 519 18.45 23.05 -49.66
CA LEU A 519 19.40 24.08 -49.14
C LEU A 519 19.40 25.27 -50.15
N PRO A 520 20.15 26.38 -49.94
CA PRO A 520 20.19 27.33 -48.82
C PRO A 520 20.11 28.82 -49.29
N HIS A 521 19.81 29.79 -48.42
CA HIS A 521 20.33 31.16 -48.61
C HIS A 521 20.45 31.96 -47.32
N ALA A 522 21.31 32.99 -47.37
CA ALA A 522 22.14 33.50 -46.29
C ALA A 522 21.62 34.78 -45.60
N GLU A 523 22.13 34.95 -44.37
CA GLU A 523 22.47 36.16 -43.61
C GLU A 523 21.53 37.37 -43.60
N ALA A 524 21.02 37.69 -42.40
CA ALA A 524 21.11 39.04 -41.83
C ALA A 524 20.97 38.95 -40.30
N SER A 525 21.98 39.45 -39.59
CA SER A 525 21.97 39.65 -38.14
C SER A 525 21.12 40.88 -37.80
N GLU A 526 20.09 40.72 -36.98
CA GLU A 526 19.46 41.82 -36.25
C GLU A 526 19.34 41.46 -34.78
N GLU A 527 20.00 42.26 -33.95
CA GLU A 527 19.86 42.30 -32.50
C GLU A 527 18.41 42.68 -32.15
N VAL A 528 17.71 41.79 -31.45
CA VAL A 528 16.42 42.11 -30.83
C VAL A 528 16.51 41.74 -29.35
N ALA A 529 16.27 42.76 -28.52
CA ALA A 529 16.22 42.70 -27.08
C ALA A 529 15.33 41.55 -26.58
N ILE A 530 15.90 40.68 -25.77
CA ILE A 530 15.16 39.61 -25.07
C ILE A 530 14.36 40.27 -23.95
N GLN A 531 13.07 40.52 -24.19
CA GLN A 531 12.09 40.55 -23.12
C GLN A 531 11.80 39.10 -22.73
N GLU A 532 12.16 38.70 -21.52
CA GLU A 532 11.73 37.44 -20.92
C GLU A 532 10.21 37.51 -20.64
N GLU A 533 9.40 37.22 -21.65
CA GLU A 533 8.05 36.71 -21.39
C GLU A 533 8.18 35.22 -21.03
N ALA A 534 7.98 34.93 -19.74
CA ALA A 534 7.83 33.58 -19.24
C ALA A 534 6.67 32.88 -19.97
N SER A 535 7.01 32.00 -20.90
CA SER A 535 6.08 31.11 -21.59
C SER A 535 5.36 30.22 -20.56
N ALA A 536 4.17 30.63 -20.13
CA ALA A 536 3.29 29.81 -19.30
C ALA A 536 2.74 28.65 -20.13
N VAL A 537 3.12 27.42 -19.75
CA VAL A 537 2.53 26.20 -20.31
C VAL A 537 1.01 26.22 -20.05
N PRO A 538 0.14 25.93 -21.04
CA PRO A 538 -1.31 25.94 -20.84
C PRO A 538 -1.71 24.91 -19.77
N ILE A 539 -2.26 25.39 -18.65
CA ILE A 539 -2.80 24.51 -17.59
C ILE A 539 -4.04 23.82 -18.16
N LYS A 540 -4.02 22.49 -18.23
CA LYS A 540 -5.18 21.69 -18.65
C LYS A 540 -6.32 21.87 -17.65
N SER A 541 -7.42 22.51 -18.06
CA SER A 541 -8.58 22.75 -17.21
C SER A 541 -9.53 21.56 -17.15
N ILE A 542 -10.08 21.28 -15.96
CA ILE A 542 -11.07 20.23 -15.68
C ILE A 542 -12.39 20.90 -15.30
N HIS A 543 -13.42 20.66 -16.09
CA HIS A 543 -14.77 21.17 -15.85
C HIS A 543 -15.52 20.28 -14.86
N LEU A 544 -16.02 20.88 -13.77
CA LEU A 544 -16.62 20.16 -12.66
C LEU A 544 -18.01 20.69 -12.30
N SER A 545 -18.86 19.82 -11.76
CA SER A 545 -20.09 20.24 -11.08
C SER A 545 -19.79 21.14 -9.89
N LYS A 546 -20.77 21.94 -9.45
CA LYS A 546 -20.59 22.89 -8.33
C LYS A 546 -20.08 22.20 -7.05
N SER A 547 -20.62 21.03 -6.70
CA SER A 547 -20.20 20.27 -5.53
C SER A 547 -18.76 19.76 -5.65
N SER A 548 -18.42 19.12 -6.77
CA SER A 548 -17.08 18.57 -7.00
C SER A 548 -16.03 19.67 -7.09
N TYR A 549 -16.38 20.80 -7.71
CA TYR A 549 -15.54 21.99 -7.75
C TYR A 549 -15.19 22.50 -6.35
N THR A 550 -16.18 22.62 -5.46
CA THR A 550 -15.94 23.04 -4.08
C THR A 550 -15.08 22.02 -3.33
N THR A 551 -15.41 20.73 -3.43
CA THR A 551 -14.68 19.66 -2.74
C THR A 551 -13.22 19.57 -3.18
N LEU A 552 -12.94 19.57 -4.48
CA LEU A 552 -11.56 19.42 -4.98
C LEU A 552 -10.70 20.67 -4.72
N ARG A 553 -11.31 21.86 -4.63
CA ARG A 553 -10.58 23.08 -4.23
C ARG A 553 -10.12 23.07 -2.77
N TYR A 554 -10.74 22.29 -1.89
CA TYR A 554 -10.26 22.16 -0.51
C TYR A 554 -8.91 21.44 -0.40
N MET A 555 -8.46 20.74 -1.45
CA MET A 555 -7.09 20.22 -1.52
C MET A 555 -6.05 21.34 -1.67
N PHE A 556 -6.45 22.51 -2.15
CA PHE A 556 -5.60 23.66 -2.45
C PHE A 556 -6.20 24.94 -1.84
N PRO A 557 -6.32 25.04 -0.50
CA PRO A 557 -7.11 26.08 0.16
C PRO A 557 -6.51 27.48 0.01
N ASN A 558 -7.33 28.48 -0.34
CA ASN A 558 -6.90 29.89 -0.39
C ASN A 558 -7.37 30.72 0.81
N THR A 559 -8.35 30.24 1.59
CA THR A 559 -8.87 30.95 2.76
C THR A 559 -8.76 30.09 4.02
N ILE A 560 -8.89 30.73 5.18
CA ILE A 560 -8.86 30.06 6.48
C ILE A 560 -10.04 29.08 6.60
N GLU A 561 -11.22 29.47 6.12
CA GLU A 561 -12.42 28.65 6.17
C GLU A 561 -12.29 27.39 5.32
N GLU A 562 -11.73 27.51 4.11
CA GLU A 562 -11.46 26.36 3.24
C GLU A 562 -10.48 25.39 3.90
N ARG A 563 -9.46 25.89 4.60
CA ARG A 563 -8.47 25.04 5.28
C ARG A 563 -9.06 24.25 6.44
N GLN A 564 -10.12 24.73 7.09
CA GLN A 564 -10.71 23.98 8.20
C GLN A 564 -11.72 22.93 7.72
N LYS A 565 -11.97 22.83 6.41
CA LYS A 565 -12.94 21.87 5.87
C LYS A 565 -12.43 20.45 5.95
N SER A 566 -13.33 19.59 6.36
CA SER A 566 -13.25 18.15 6.18
C SER A 566 -14.23 17.74 5.09
N VAL A 567 -13.95 16.60 4.46
CA VAL A 567 -14.75 16.06 3.36
C VAL A 567 -15.10 14.60 3.66
N ASN A 568 -16.38 14.25 3.54
CA ASN A 568 -16.78 12.85 3.59
C ASN A 568 -16.19 12.07 2.40
N TRP A 569 -15.66 10.88 2.67
CA TRP A 569 -14.99 10.02 1.69
C TRP A 569 -15.82 9.76 0.43
N ALA A 570 -17.13 9.50 0.57
CA ALA A 570 -17.99 9.24 -0.58
C ALA A 570 -18.14 10.48 -1.47
N VAL A 571 -18.20 11.67 -0.87
CA VAL A 571 -18.21 12.94 -1.60
C VAL A 571 -16.89 13.16 -2.34
N PHE A 572 -15.75 12.85 -1.71
CA PHE A 572 -14.44 12.90 -2.36
C PHE A 572 -14.35 11.94 -3.56
N VAL A 573 -14.77 10.67 -3.39
CA VAL A 573 -14.78 9.67 -4.47
C VAL A 573 -15.64 10.14 -5.65
N ASN A 574 -16.85 10.67 -5.37
CA ASN A 574 -17.72 11.22 -6.41
C ASN A 574 -17.09 12.42 -7.12
N SER A 575 -16.38 13.27 -6.39
CA SER A 575 -15.70 14.44 -6.96
C SER A 575 -14.53 14.04 -7.85
N MET A 576 -13.75 13.02 -7.46
CA MET A 576 -12.70 12.43 -8.29
C MET A 576 -13.28 11.78 -9.56
N ASN A 577 -14.45 11.11 -9.46
CA ASN A 577 -15.13 10.55 -10.62
C ASN A 577 -15.61 11.62 -11.61
N ASP A 578 -16.10 12.76 -11.10
CA ASP A 578 -16.47 13.95 -11.89
C ASP A 578 -15.24 14.56 -12.59
N ALA A 579 -14.06 14.50 -11.93
CA ALA A 579 -12.79 14.93 -12.48
C ALA A 579 -12.14 13.95 -13.48
N GLY A 580 -12.85 12.90 -13.91
CA GLY A 580 -12.38 11.98 -14.93
C GLY A 580 -11.62 10.76 -14.42
N PHE A 581 -11.67 10.48 -13.11
CA PHE A 581 -11.16 9.22 -12.56
C PHE A 581 -12.25 8.14 -12.47
N THR A 582 -11.81 6.91 -12.30
CA THR A 582 -12.66 5.78 -11.90
C THR A 582 -12.08 5.18 -10.64
N ALA A 583 -12.88 5.15 -9.58
CA ALA A 583 -12.50 4.53 -8.31
C ALA A 583 -12.77 3.02 -8.33
N GLN A 584 -11.74 2.23 -8.03
CA GLN A 584 -11.82 0.80 -7.83
C GLN A 584 -11.31 0.46 -6.43
N ASN A 585 -11.89 -0.54 -5.77
CA ASN A 585 -11.31 -1.08 -4.55
C ASN A 585 -9.92 -1.66 -4.88
N GLY A 586 -8.91 -1.40 -4.06
CA GLY A 586 -7.53 -1.90 -4.22
C GLY A 586 -7.12 -2.96 -3.18
N GLY A 587 -8.07 -3.45 -2.37
CA GLY A 587 -7.82 -4.32 -1.22
C GLY A 587 -7.71 -3.53 0.09
N GLY A 588 -8.43 -3.95 1.12
CA GLY A 588 -8.52 -3.23 2.40
C GLY A 588 -9.13 -1.84 2.22
N SER A 589 -8.51 -0.81 2.84
CA SER A 589 -8.93 0.58 2.68
C SER A 589 -8.36 1.24 1.43
N ILE A 590 -7.53 0.56 0.63
CA ILE A 590 -6.98 1.15 -0.58
C ILE A 590 -8.10 1.35 -1.59
N VAL A 591 -8.21 2.56 -2.10
CA VAL A 591 -9.01 2.85 -3.28
C VAL A 591 -8.07 3.36 -4.36
N ARG A 592 -8.05 2.63 -5.48
CA ARG A 592 -7.31 2.99 -6.68
C ARG A 592 -8.16 3.92 -7.53
N PHE A 593 -7.64 5.08 -7.83
CA PHE A 593 -8.22 6.04 -8.77
C PHE A 593 -7.43 5.96 -10.07
N GLU A 594 -8.08 5.45 -11.11
CA GLU A 594 -7.50 5.34 -12.44
C GLU A 594 -8.06 6.44 -13.35
N ASN A 595 -7.18 7.19 -14.03
CA ASN A 595 -7.59 8.26 -14.92
C ASN A 595 -8.15 7.65 -16.22
N ARG A 596 -9.38 8.03 -16.60
CA ARG A 596 -10.05 7.47 -17.79
C ARG A 596 -9.34 7.77 -19.11
N ASN A 597 -8.48 8.79 -19.14
CA ASN A 597 -7.69 9.15 -20.30
C ASN A 597 -6.35 8.39 -20.38
N GLY A 598 -6.09 7.45 -19.47
CA GLY A 598 -4.84 6.69 -19.42
C GLY A 598 -3.65 7.47 -18.87
N GLU A 599 -3.87 8.63 -18.23
CA GLU A 599 -2.80 9.47 -17.65
C GLU A 599 -2.22 8.91 -16.34
N GLY A 600 -2.49 7.63 -16.03
CA GLY A 600 -1.99 6.94 -14.85
C GLY A 600 -3.05 6.70 -13.76
N SER A 601 -2.60 6.25 -12.60
CA SER A 601 -3.46 5.93 -11.45
C SER A 601 -2.79 6.27 -10.12
N ILE A 602 -3.60 6.53 -9.10
CA ILE A 602 -3.14 6.85 -7.74
C ILE A 602 -3.98 6.14 -6.69
N ASN A 603 -3.35 5.75 -5.60
CA ASN A 603 -4.01 5.07 -4.49
C ASN A 603 -4.14 5.99 -3.28
N PHE A 604 -5.33 6.03 -2.70
CA PHE A 604 -5.62 6.67 -1.42
C PHE A 604 -6.23 5.65 -0.47
N HIS A 605 -5.82 5.71 0.79
CA HIS A 605 -6.50 4.96 1.85
C HIS A 605 -7.77 5.69 2.25
N ARG A 606 -8.90 4.99 2.25
CA ARG A 606 -10.15 5.45 2.85
C ARG A 606 -9.87 5.75 4.34
N PRO A 607 -10.21 6.95 4.84
CA PRO A 607 -10.09 7.26 6.25
C PRO A 607 -10.89 6.28 7.09
N HIS A 608 -10.30 5.83 8.20
CA HIS A 608 -10.91 4.88 9.10
C HIS A 608 -10.55 5.23 10.54
N PRO A 609 -11.47 5.08 11.51
CA PRO A 609 -12.82 4.52 11.36
C PRO A 609 -13.92 5.46 10.92
N ASP A 610 -13.69 6.76 11.07
CA ASP A 610 -14.55 7.78 10.50
C ASP A 610 -14.16 7.97 9.03
N PRO A 611 -15.09 7.79 8.05
CA PRO A 611 -14.82 7.99 6.64
C PRO A 611 -14.74 9.48 6.27
N THR A 612 -14.13 10.30 7.12
CA THR A 612 -13.96 11.73 6.95
C THR A 612 -12.50 12.06 6.69
N ILE A 613 -12.23 12.69 5.56
CA ILE A 613 -10.91 13.22 5.20
C ILE A 613 -10.77 14.56 5.94
N ASP A 614 -9.88 14.61 6.93
CA ASP A 614 -9.56 15.88 7.59
C ASP A 614 -8.72 16.80 6.70
N SER A 615 -8.61 18.07 7.10
CA SER A 615 -7.98 19.10 6.29
C SER A 615 -6.50 18.88 5.99
N ILE A 616 -5.75 18.28 6.91
CA ILE A 616 -4.33 17.97 6.70
C ILE A 616 -4.22 16.83 5.70
N MET A 617 -5.12 15.84 5.79
CA MET A 617 -5.19 14.76 4.81
C MET A 617 -5.62 15.26 3.42
N LEU A 618 -6.56 16.21 3.33
CA LEU A 618 -6.95 16.84 2.06
C LEU A 618 -5.78 17.58 1.38
N GLN A 619 -4.99 18.34 2.14
CA GLN A 619 -3.79 19.00 1.63
C GLN A 619 -2.70 18.01 1.23
N ALA A 620 -2.52 16.92 2.00
CA ALA A 620 -1.62 15.84 1.62
C ALA A 620 -2.06 15.13 0.32
N ILE A 621 -3.37 14.94 0.12
CA ILE A 621 -3.93 14.46 -1.16
C ILE A 621 -3.62 15.47 -2.27
N GLY A 622 -3.84 16.77 -2.04
CA GLY A 622 -3.50 17.84 -2.97
C GLY A 622 -2.04 17.83 -3.39
N TRP A 623 -1.12 17.68 -2.43
CA TRP A 623 0.31 17.53 -2.69
C TRP A 623 0.61 16.35 -3.62
N ARG A 624 -0.02 15.20 -3.37
CA ARG A 624 0.15 14.00 -4.21
C ARG A 624 -0.46 14.18 -5.61
N MET A 625 -1.64 14.81 -5.70
CA MET A 625 -2.28 15.11 -6.99
C MET A 625 -1.45 16.10 -7.82
N ASN A 626 -0.80 17.06 -7.17
CA ASN A 626 0.15 17.95 -7.83
C ASN A 626 1.37 17.18 -8.35
N LYS A 627 2.01 16.39 -7.48
CA LYS A 627 3.20 15.60 -7.84
C LYS A 627 2.95 14.66 -9.04
N TRP A 628 1.82 13.95 -9.05
CA TRP A 628 1.56 12.89 -10.04
C TRP A 628 0.75 13.34 -11.26
N PHE A 629 -0.09 14.38 -11.14
CA PHE A 629 -0.97 14.83 -12.22
C PHE A 629 -0.87 16.33 -12.53
N GLY A 630 0.04 17.05 -11.87
CA GLY A 630 0.23 18.49 -12.05
C GLY A 630 -0.97 19.32 -11.59
N TRP A 631 -1.87 18.75 -10.77
CA TRP A 631 -3.05 19.46 -10.29
C TRP A 631 -2.65 20.64 -9.40
N VAL A 632 -3.24 21.79 -9.71
CA VAL A 632 -3.16 23.03 -8.93
C VAL A 632 -4.58 23.58 -8.76
N ARG A 633 -4.75 24.65 -8.00
CA ARG A 633 -6.07 25.23 -7.75
C ARG A 633 -6.75 25.69 -9.05
N GLU A 634 -5.96 26.20 -10.00
CA GLU A 634 -6.38 26.71 -11.31
C GLU A 634 -6.74 25.60 -12.30
N THR A 635 -6.39 24.34 -12.00
CA THR A 635 -6.79 23.17 -12.80
C THR A 635 -8.31 23.05 -12.85
N PHE A 636 -9.04 23.48 -11.81
CA PHE A 636 -10.48 23.26 -11.71
C PHE A 636 -11.28 24.47 -12.17
N VAL A 637 -12.26 24.23 -13.03
CA VAL A 637 -13.22 25.24 -13.52
C VAL A 637 -14.65 24.73 -13.35
N LEU A 638 -15.59 25.63 -13.06
CA LEU A 638 -17.01 25.26 -13.00
C LEU A 638 -17.49 24.91 -14.41
N ALA A 639 -18.16 23.77 -14.55
CA ALA A 639 -18.87 23.41 -15.77
C ALA A 639 -19.95 24.47 -16.04
N ARG A 640 -19.99 24.97 -17.28
CA ARG A 640 -21.09 25.85 -17.71
C ARG A 640 -22.36 25.01 -17.78
N LYS A 641 -23.43 25.51 -17.19
CA LYS A 641 -24.76 24.90 -17.27
C LYS A 641 -25.27 24.87 -18.71
#